data_AF-A0AAD5H5X5-F1
#
_entry.id   AF-A0AAD5H5X5-F1
#
_cell.length_a   1.000
_cell.length_b   1.000
_cell.length_c   1.000
_cell.angle_alpha   90.00
_cell.angle_beta   90.00
_cell.angle_gamma   90.00
#
_symmetry.space_group_name_H-M   'P 1'
#
loop_
_entity.id
_entity.type
_entity.pdbx_description
1 polymer ?
#
loop_
_entity_poly.entity_id
_entity_poly.type
_entity_poly.pdbx_seq_one_letter_code
_entity_poly.pdbx_strand_id
1 'polypeptide(L)'
;MSLRHAAARLSALLLLLALASGPAAAAGREEKVDVVIVGAGVSGLMAARTLEGAGHKVVVLEAQDRVGGRLQRAKLGSGDRTAWVDLGGQWMGTNHSRLQALVKELGIKSFDVPTGGKDTFLYDGRRTLHNYAWPSVPYNASQLERPWPEVNFTMEERDDVVEASQRTAKTAMGAWWVQVMCENWGGLGAFEPGAASMLHLAWSQKVSPQRQTPEAYLFDGAAGQLPIKLASQLSSRVRTGDPVDWIKQDDGGVTAVTAAGRRYRGKAAILAMPPHQTGRVRYSPPMPGIRDQLTQRSPMGAIIKVLVAYSTPWWRAKQLSGLAIGNLKTIELVADSTNPSPGSAAVLATFITGPRATRLGQASPESRKQAVLDDLAELLGEEARQPIDYREGNWPDNPWIGGAYTTFYTPGTWTQFGEALRRPVGRVFWAGTEMSTVWPGYIDGAIRAGEKAAQDASELLYSITLVCKRFRRLFYEQPGPWRRFEVELIRSPKPDAYPAAKLAVLRQVAAPHVQEFVVCGDYGERSWDRPPASFLRLLPSSLVALEVRLDGAMPPAAAQLLHRLPDLRSLCLQGYTLPKDLPEALQCLTQLEQLEIGVEECFDPDRVMAAIAQLGSLTQLLVFTEGSAHLRPPAPAAFPRLEAFKFYSVCQWTPAKLAGVLFGSCFLGPAQFGGKPLTCFALSGVEDCESLAAFLDAAVPPSANLQALSLSSVELSAAALQGCTRLNALQLLELSACNFDEATAAALLASTPRLTSLHLAGTLRSELPGSAALLSQPLPELHTLRLSEYRHSLPSQLAQLTNLRRLVSASSGQRRKLIGGLRESRKALEERLPGVRVEPPPDSDSDDEYSSEE
;
A
#
# COMPACT_ATOMS: atom_id res chain seq x y z
N MET A 1 74.91 39.81 8.73
CA MET A 1 73.47 39.99 8.40
C MET A 1 72.91 38.99 7.37
N SER A 2 73.71 38.20 6.63
CA SER A 2 73.19 37.34 5.54
C SER A 2 72.59 35.99 5.95
N LEU A 3 73.04 35.37 7.06
CA LEU A 3 72.53 34.05 7.50
C LEU A 3 71.13 34.10 8.12
N ARG A 4 70.78 35.19 8.84
CA ARG A 4 69.44 35.35 9.45
C ARG A 4 68.35 35.60 8.40
N HIS A 5 68.67 36.28 7.30
CA HIS A 5 67.75 36.51 6.20
C HIS A 5 67.55 35.24 5.34
N ALA A 6 68.59 34.42 5.19
CA ALA A 6 68.48 33.12 4.53
C ALA A 6 67.61 32.14 5.33
N ALA A 7 67.80 32.07 6.65
CA ALA A 7 66.97 31.24 7.53
C ALA A 7 65.50 31.70 7.54
N ALA A 8 65.24 33.01 7.62
CA ALA A 8 63.88 33.56 7.56
C ALA A 8 63.19 33.30 6.22
N ARG A 9 63.93 33.35 5.10
CA ARG A 9 63.39 33.01 3.77
C ARG A 9 63.16 31.51 3.60
N LEU A 10 64.01 30.65 4.17
CA LEU A 10 63.81 29.20 4.17
C LEU A 10 62.60 28.81 5.02
N SER A 11 62.44 29.42 6.20
CA SER A 11 61.27 29.24 7.06
C SER A 11 59.99 29.75 6.41
N ALA A 12 60.02 30.90 5.73
CA ALA A 12 58.87 31.41 4.98
C ALA A 12 58.53 30.54 3.76
N LEU A 13 59.53 29.98 3.06
CA LEU A 13 59.32 29.06 1.94
C LEU A 13 58.79 27.70 2.42
N LEU A 14 59.25 27.20 3.57
CA LEU A 14 58.71 26.00 4.23
C LEU A 14 57.29 26.24 4.74
N LEU A 15 56.98 27.43 5.26
CA LEU A 15 55.62 27.81 5.65
C LEU A 15 54.70 27.95 4.44
N LEU A 16 55.18 28.51 3.33
CA LEU A 16 54.45 28.61 2.06
C LEU A 16 54.28 27.25 1.39
N LEU A 17 55.24 26.34 1.49
CA LEU A 17 55.10 24.95 1.06
C LEU A 17 54.14 24.17 1.96
N ALA A 18 54.13 24.42 3.28
CA ALA A 18 53.16 23.86 4.24
C ALA A 18 51.74 24.43 4.06
N LEU A 19 51.61 25.68 3.59
CA LEU A 19 50.32 26.32 3.28
C LEU A 19 49.83 25.99 1.86
N ALA A 20 50.74 25.76 0.90
CA ALA A 20 50.43 25.20 -0.41
C ALA A 20 50.14 23.69 -0.36
N SER A 21 50.55 23.04 0.74
CA SER A 21 50.07 21.73 1.17
C SER A 21 49.06 21.85 2.32
N GLY A 22 48.10 22.77 2.18
CA GLY A 22 46.78 22.59 2.80
C GLY A 22 46.20 21.21 2.44
N PRO A 23 45.07 20.77 3.05
CA PRO A 23 44.52 19.43 2.83
C PRO A 23 43.88 19.29 1.43
N ALA A 24 44.65 19.52 0.37
CA ALA A 24 44.37 19.11 -1.00
C ALA A 24 44.84 17.66 -1.26
N ALA A 25 45.41 16.99 -0.26
CA ALA A 25 45.85 15.60 -0.31
C ALA A 25 45.00 14.68 0.58
N ALA A 26 43.68 14.79 0.49
CA ALA A 26 42.74 13.71 0.80
C ALA A 26 41.39 13.97 0.12
N ALA A 27 41.38 14.32 -1.17
CA ALA A 27 40.19 14.07 -1.98
C ALA A 27 40.05 12.54 -2.12
N GLY A 28 39.65 11.88 -1.03
CA GLY A 28 39.37 10.46 -1.00
C GLY A 28 38.37 10.15 -2.11
N ARG A 29 38.67 9.14 -2.91
CA ARG A 29 37.83 8.68 -4.02
C ARG A 29 36.37 8.61 -3.57
N GLU A 30 35.50 9.35 -4.25
CA GLU A 30 34.07 9.36 -3.95
C GLU A 30 33.52 7.93 -4.10
N GLU A 31 32.97 7.38 -3.02
CA GLU A 31 32.43 6.02 -3.04
C GLU A 31 31.01 6.06 -3.61
N LYS A 32 30.79 5.36 -4.73
CA LYS A 32 29.49 5.26 -5.40
C LYS A 32 28.68 4.08 -4.85
N VAL A 33 27.45 4.37 -4.47
CA VAL A 33 26.41 3.43 -4.00
C VAL A 33 25.07 3.80 -4.64
N ASP A 34 24.04 2.97 -4.46
CA ASP A 34 22.67 3.34 -4.83
C ASP A 34 22.02 4.18 -3.73
N VAL A 35 22.18 3.79 -2.46
CA VAL A 35 21.62 4.52 -1.30
C VAL A 35 22.65 4.73 -0.21
N VAL A 36 22.71 5.95 0.32
CA VAL A 36 23.44 6.27 1.55
C VAL A 36 22.46 6.27 2.72
N ILE A 37 22.75 5.51 3.76
CA ILE A 37 21.94 5.47 4.99
C ILE A 37 22.73 6.12 6.11
N VAL A 38 22.14 7.09 6.79
CA VAL A 38 22.77 7.81 7.91
C VAL A 38 22.11 7.39 9.21
N GLY A 39 22.88 6.71 10.06
CA GLY A 39 22.47 6.12 11.33
C GLY A 39 22.38 4.59 11.26
N ALA A 40 23.14 3.90 12.12
CA ALA A 40 23.13 2.44 12.30
C ALA A 40 22.33 2.02 13.55
N GLY A 41 21.26 2.75 13.86
CA GLY A 41 20.19 2.23 14.72
C GLY A 41 19.39 1.14 14.01
N VAL A 42 18.46 0.49 14.71
CA VAL A 42 17.61 -0.57 14.14
C VAL A 42 16.92 -0.13 12.85
N SER A 43 16.42 1.11 12.80
CA SER A 43 15.74 1.64 11.60
C SER A 43 16.66 1.71 10.38
N GLY A 44 17.88 2.24 10.53
CA GLY A 44 18.84 2.32 9.42
C GLY A 44 19.38 0.95 9.01
N LEU A 45 19.62 0.05 9.97
CA LEU A 45 20.04 -1.32 9.66
C LEU A 45 18.95 -2.13 8.96
N MET A 46 17.68 -1.92 9.32
CA MET A 46 16.54 -2.53 8.61
C MET A 46 16.38 -1.92 7.22
N ALA A 47 16.53 -0.61 7.06
CA ALA A 47 16.54 0.02 5.74
C ALA A 47 17.64 -0.58 4.84
N ALA A 48 18.85 -0.77 5.39
CA ALA A 48 19.96 -1.39 4.68
C ALA A 48 19.63 -2.83 4.27
N ARG A 49 19.15 -3.65 5.22
CA ARG A 49 18.77 -5.05 4.97
C ARG A 49 17.72 -5.16 3.86
N THR A 50 16.71 -4.30 3.90
CA THR A 50 15.62 -4.28 2.90
C THR A 50 16.15 -3.87 1.52
N LEU A 51 17.00 -2.84 1.44
CA LEU A 51 17.58 -2.39 0.17
C LEU A 51 18.56 -3.41 -0.42
N GLU A 52 19.39 -4.05 0.40
CA GLU A 52 20.28 -5.13 -0.05
C GLU A 52 19.50 -6.35 -0.52
N GLY A 53 18.44 -6.72 0.20
CA GLY A 53 17.51 -7.77 -0.23
C GLY A 53 16.81 -7.45 -1.55
N ALA A 54 16.64 -6.16 -1.87
CA ALA A 54 16.15 -5.68 -3.15
C ALA A 54 17.25 -5.50 -4.22
N GLY A 55 18.50 -5.88 -3.94
CA GLY A 55 19.63 -5.85 -4.88
C GLY A 55 20.35 -4.51 -4.99
N HIS A 56 20.07 -3.54 -4.13
CA HIS A 56 20.72 -2.23 -4.16
C HIS A 56 22.04 -2.24 -3.39
N LYS A 57 23.04 -1.53 -3.92
CA LYS A 57 24.31 -1.30 -3.21
C LYS A 57 24.13 -0.19 -2.19
N VAL A 58 24.37 -0.46 -0.91
CA VAL A 58 24.19 0.54 0.16
C VAL A 58 25.44 0.72 1.03
N VAL A 59 25.52 1.88 1.69
CA VAL A 59 26.49 2.15 2.77
C VAL A 59 25.73 2.71 3.97
N VAL A 60 26.10 2.27 5.18
CA VAL A 60 25.53 2.78 6.43
C VAL A 60 26.60 3.58 7.16
N LEU A 61 26.34 4.86 7.41
CA LEU A 61 27.25 5.79 8.09
C LEU A 61 26.73 6.05 9.51
N GLU A 62 27.51 5.70 10.51
CA GLU A 62 27.17 5.85 11.93
C GLU A 62 28.15 6.80 12.62
N ALA A 63 27.59 7.75 13.36
CA ALA A 63 28.36 8.79 14.05
C ALA A 63 29.14 8.23 15.25
N GLN A 64 28.55 7.31 16.00
CA GLN A 64 29.21 6.64 17.12
C GLN A 64 30.19 5.58 16.64
N ASP A 65 31.09 5.16 17.53
CA ASP A 65 32.01 4.03 17.31
C ASP A 65 31.32 2.66 17.32
N ARG A 66 30.01 2.62 17.62
CA ARG A 66 29.18 1.42 17.71
C ARG A 66 27.87 1.55 16.93
N VAL A 67 27.31 0.40 16.53
CA VAL A 67 25.92 0.31 16.04
C VAL A 67 24.92 0.32 17.20
N GLY A 68 23.64 0.48 16.86
CA GLY A 68 22.51 0.22 17.74
C GLY A 68 21.73 1.44 18.21
N GLY A 69 22.31 2.65 18.13
CA GLY A 69 21.63 3.88 18.55
C GLY A 69 21.11 3.77 19.99
N ARG A 70 19.78 3.89 20.16
CA ARG A 70 19.05 3.76 21.43
C ARG A 70 18.97 2.35 22.01
N LEU A 71 19.48 1.33 21.31
CA LEU A 71 19.67 -0.01 21.84
C LEU A 71 21.14 -0.22 22.18
N GLN A 72 21.45 -0.18 23.47
CA GLN A 72 22.78 -0.39 24.01
C GLN A 72 22.71 -1.41 25.14
N ARG A 73 23.47 -2.50 25.02
CA ARG A 73 23.59 -3.51 26.08
C ARG A 73 24.89 -3.39 26.85
N ALA A 74 24.88 -3.81 28.11
CA ALA A 74 26.04 -3.91 28.97
C ALA A 74 25.99 -5.22 29.77
N LYS A 75 27.14 -5.69 30.26
CA LYS A 75 27.20 -6.72 31.30
C LYS A 75 27.03 -6.05 32.66
N LEU A 76 26.24 -6.66 33.52
CA LEU A 76 25.97 -6.23 34.89
C LEU A 76 26.12 -7.41 35.85
N GLY A 77 26.73 -7.20 37.02
CA GLY A 77 26.88 -8.20 38.06
C GLY A 77 28.33 -8.43 38.46
N SER A 78 28.58 -9.45 39.27
CA SER A 78 29.91 -9.75 39.83
C SER A 78 30.13 -11.25 40.02
N GLY A 79 31.38 -11.70 39.86
CA GLY A 79 31.76 -13.11 39.90
C GLY A 79 30.98 -13.94 38.88
N ASP A 80 30.44 -15.09 39.33
CA ASP A 80 29.68 -16.01 38.49
C ASP A 80 28.22 -15.57 38.27
N ARG A 81 27.78 -14.46 38.90
CA ARG A 81 26.42 -13.92 38.75
C ARG A 81 26.44 -12.67 37.88
N THR A 82 26.22 -12.87 36.58
CA THR A 82 26.18 -11.77 35.60
C THR A 82 24.96 -11.87 34.70
N ALA A 83 24.51 -10.72 34.18
CA ALA A 83 23.44 -10.65 33.20
C ALA A 83 23.79 -9.64 32.10
N TRP A 84 23.28 -9.88 30.89
CA TRP A 84 23.20 -8.84 29.87
C TRP A 84 21.96 -7.99 30.15
N VAL A 85 22.16 -6.67 30.17
CA VAL A 85 21.09 -5.68 30.44
C VAL A 85 21.10 -4.60 29.38
N ASP A 86 19.95 -3.99 29.12
CA ASP A 86 19.82 -2.88 28.18
C ASP A 86 19.88 -1.54 28.88
N LEU A 87 20.88 -0.72 28.58
CA LEU A 87 20.94 0.68 29.02
C LEU A 87 19.88 1.56 28.34
N GLY A 88 19.24 1.07 27.27
CA GLY A 88 18.18 1.75 26.53
C GLY A 88 16.89 0.95 26.45
N GLY A 89 16.28 0.88 25.27
CA GLY A 89 15.06 0.09 25.04
C GLY A 89 15.29 -1.40 25.33
N GLN A 90 14.37 -2.03 26.07
CA GLN A 90 14.52 -3.42 26.51
C GLN A 90 13.31 -4.32 26.27
N TRP A 91 12.14 -3.72 26.02
CA TRP A 91 10.87 -4.43 26.03
C TRP A 91 10.34 -4.75 24.63
N MET A 92 9.61 -5.87 24.56
CA MET A 92 8.82 -6.29 23.42
C MET A 92 7.39 -6.58 23.88
N GLY A 93 6.41 -5.97 23.22
CA GLY A 93 5.00 -6.16 23.51
C GLY A 93 4.38 -7.32 22.73
N THR A 94 3.17 -7.68 23.13
CA THR A 94 2.35 -8.72 22.46
C THR A 94 1.96 -8.33 21.04
N ASN A 95 1.78 -7.03 20.77
CA ASN A 95 1.37 -6.49 19.47
C ASN A 95 2.52 -5.87 18.66
N HIS A 96 3.77 -6.06 19.08
CA HIS A 96 4.97 -5.68 18.31
C HIS A 96 5.26 -6.75 17.23
N SER A 97 4.31 -6.94 16.31
CA SER A 97 4.32 -8.08 15.39
C SER A 97 5.56 -8.14 14.50
N ARG A 98 6.09 -6.98 14.07
CA ARG A 98 7.25 -6.94 13.20
C ARG A 98 8.54 -7.25 13.97
N LEU A 99 8.66 -6.75 15.20
CA LEU A 99 9.74 -7.08 16.12
C LEU A 99 9.75 -8.56 16.48
N GLN A 100 8.59 -9.14 16.83
CA GLN A 100 8.49 -10.58 17.13
C GLN A 100 8.94 -11.44 15.94
N ALA A 101 8.51 -11.09 14.72
CA ALA A 101 8.96 -11.77 13.51
C ALA A 101 10.48 -11.66 13.35
N LEU A 102 11.06 -10.46 13.55
CA LEU A 102 12.49 -10.24 13.42
C LEU A 102 13.30 -11.02 14.47
N VAL A 103 12.83 -11.06 15.70
CA VAL A 103 13.46 -11.81 16.81
C VAL A 103 13.50 -13.30 16.50
N LYS A 104 12.40 -13.83 15.93
CA LYS A 104 12.34 -15.21 15.43
C LYS A 104 13.30 -15.44 14.26
N GLU A 105 13.36 -14.55 13.29
CA GLU A 105 14.30 -14.61 12.15
C GLU A 105 15.76 -14.66 12.62
N LEU A 106 16.10 -13.93 13.68
CA LEU A 106 17.47 -13.81 14.21
C LEU A 106 17.82 -14.85 15.29
N GLY A 107 16.88 -15.76 15.59
CA GLY A 107 17.03 -16.79 16.61
C GLY A 107 17.29 -16.22 18.01
N ILE A 108 16.74 -15.05 18.32
CA ILE A 108 16.87 -14.41 19.64
C ILE A 108 15.77 -14.96 20.54
N LYS A 109 16.15 -15.46 21.72
CA LYS A 109 15.20 -15.93 22.73
C LYS A 109 14.67 -14.74 23.53
N SER A 110 13.41 -14.86 23.97
CA SER A 110 12.77 -13.91 24.87
C SER A 110 12.14 -14.66 26.04
N PHE A 111 11.84 -13.95 27.11
CA PHE A 111 11.17 -14.45 28.31
C PHE A 111 10.17 -13.41 28.81
N ASP A 112 9.15 -13.85 29.53
CA ASP A 112 8.14 -12.96 30.11
C ASP A 112 8.78 -12.02 31.11
N VAL A 113 8.32 -10.76 31.15
CA VAL A 113 8.69 -9.87 32.25
C VAL A 113 8.35 -10.57 33.58
N PRO A 114 9.29 -10.63 34.54
CA PRO A 114 9.02 -11.30 35.81
C PRO A 114 7.81 -10.68 36.52
N THR A 115 6.87 -11.55 36.91
CA THR A 115 5.68 -11.20 37.68
C THR A 115 5.56 -12.10 38.90
N GLY A 116 4.70 -11.72 39.85
CA GLY A 116 4.38 -12.50 41.05
C GLY A 116 4.75 -11.80 42.35
N GLY A 117 3.86 -11.83 43.34
CA GLY A 117 3.93 -10.98 44.53
C GLY A 117 3.09 -9.71 44.39
N LYS A 118 3.23 -8.80 45.35
CA LYS A 118 2.49 -7.53 45.39
C LYS A 118 3.32 -6.38 44.82
N ASP A 119 2.65 -5.51 44.10
CA ASP A 119 3.21 -4.28 43.56
C ASP A 119 3.21 -3.20 44.63
N THR A 120 4.25 -2.38 44.66
CA THR A 120 4.39 -1.30 45.65
C THR A 120 3.92 0.03 45.07
N PHE A 121 3.09 0.74 45.83
CA PHE A 121 2.68 2.10 45.50
C PHE A 121 2.97 3.03 46.68
N LEU A 122 3.72 4.10 46.43
CA LEU A 122 4.12 5.09 47.43
C LEU A 122 3.66 6.47 46.99
N TYR A 123 2.72 7.06 47.71
CA TYR A 123 2.31 8.44 47.46
C TYR A 123 2.21 9.20 48.78
N ASP A 124 2.86 10.36 48.83
CA ASP A 124 2.81 11.26 49.99
C ASP A 124 3.21 10.55 51.30
N GLY A 125 4.33 9.81 51.23
CA GLY A 125 4.87 9.01 52.34
C GLY A 125 4.06 7.76 52.71
N ARG A 126 2.91 7.51 52.07
CA ARG A 126 2.07 6.34 52.35
C ARG A 126 2.36 5.21 51.36
N ARG A 127 2.93 4.12 51.89
CA ARG A 127 3.17 2.89 51.13
C ARG A 127 1.97 1.94 51.19
N THR A 128 1.57 1.42 50.04
CA THR A 128 0.51 0.42 49.87
C THR A 128 0.96 -0.71 48.95
N LEU A 129 0.33 -1.88 49.07
CA LEU A 129 0.67 -3.08 48.31
C LEU A 129 -0.57 -3.61 47.58
N HIS A 130 -0.44 -3.91 46.28
CA HIS A 130 -1.56 -4.30 45.42
C HIS A 130 -1.27 -5.60 44.68
N ASN A 131 -2.31 -6.42 44.51
CA ASN A 131 -2.24 -7.55 43.58
C ASN A 131 -2.58 -6.96 42.20
N TYR A 132 -1.59 -6.73 41.34
CA TYR A 132 -1.70 -6.10 40.01
C TYR A 132 -1.84 -4.57 40.03
N ALA A 133 -0.76 -3.87 39.68
CA ALA A 133 -0.65 -2.46 39.34
C ALA A 133 -0.39 -2.25 37.83
N TRP A 134 -0.19 -3.33 37.06
CA TRP A 134 0.18 -3.29 35.65
C TRP A 134 -0.94 -3.89 34.76
N PRO A 135 -1.82 -3.13 34.08
CA PRO A 135 -2.26 -1.74 34.22
C PRO A 135 -3.63 -1.67 34.96
N SER A 136 -3.81 -2.41 36.05
CA SER A 136 -4.98 -2.25 36.92
C SER A 136 -4.63 -1.31 38.06
N VAL A 137 -4.71 -0.01 37.81
CA VAL A 137 -4.74 0.95 38.92
C VAL A 137 -5.95 0.59 39.80
N PRO A 138 -5.85 0.57 41.14
CA PRO A 138 -6.95 0.22 42.05
C PRO A 138 -8.13 1.22 42.05
N TYR A 139 -8.09 2.22 41.16
CA TYR A 139 -9.10 3.26 41.04
C TYR A 139 -9.91 3.00 39.78
N ASN A 140 -11.03 2.31 40.01
CA ASN A 140 -12.18 2.09 39.15
C ASN A 140 -11.91 2.41 37.67
N ALA A 141 -11.62 1.38 36.89
CA ALA A 141 -11.52 1.46 35.43
C ALA A 141 -12.67 2.28 34.84
N SER A 142 -13.89 2.26 35.42
CA SER A 142 -15.01 3.13 35.02
C SER A 142 -14.73 4.65 34.95
N GLN A 143 -13.74 5.18 35.68
CA GLN A 143 -13.31 6.59 35.61
C GLN A 143 -12.33 6.87 34.46
N LEU A 144 -11.60 5.84 34.00
CA LEU A 144 -10.73 5.84 32.82
C LEU A 144 -11.40 5.22 31.57
N GLU A 145 -12.53 4.52 31.75
CA GLU A 145 -13.40 3.89 30.74
C GLU A 145 -14.39 4.89 30.14
N ARG A 146 -14.50 6.10 30.71
CA ARG A 146 -14.96 7.18 29.85
C ARG A 146 -14.01 7.16 28.67
N PRO A 147 -14.50 6.98 27.44
CA PRO A 147 -13.71 7.42 26.31
C PRO A 147 -13.23 8.80 26.74
N TRP A 148 -11.92 9.00 26.81
CA TRP A 148 -11.43 10.33 26.48
C TRP A 148 -12.27 10.73 25.29
N PRO A 149 -13.06 11.83 25.37
CA PRO A 149 -14.07 12.10 24.37
C PRO A 149 -13.43 11.88 23.00
N GLU A 150 -14.21 11.60 21.98
CA GLU A 150 -13.70 11.90 20.64
C GLU A 150 -13.27 13.37 20.67
N VAL A 151 -12.01 13.64 21.04
CA VAL A 151 -11.58 14.97 21.37
C VAL A 151 -11.24 15.50 20.00
N ASN A 152 -12.29 15.98 19.34
CA ASN A 152 -12.19 16.93 18.27
C ASN A 152 -11.61 18.20 18.88
N PHE A 153 -10.30 18.19 19.11
CA PHE A 153 -9.57 19.41 19.36
C PHE A 153 -9.73 20.26 18.10
N THR A 154 -10.48 21.36 18.25
CA THR A 154 -10.54 22.35 17.18
C THR A 154 -9.16 23.02 17.06
N MET A 155 -8.77 23.49 15.87
CA MET A 155 -7.48 24.15 15.65
C MET A 155 -7.20 25.34 16.58
N GLU A 156 -8.23 25.84 17.28
CA GLU A 156 -8.21 27.02 18.14
C GLU A 156 -8.01 26.68 19.63
N GLU A 157 -8.15 25.42 20.04
CA GLU A 157 -7.93 24.99 21.42
C GLU A 157 -6.44 24.78 21.69
N ARG A 158 -5.89 25.49 22.68
CA ARG A 158 -4.47 25.39 23.04
C ARG A 158 -4.15 23.96 23.52
N ASP A 159 -3.33 23.27 22.72
CA ASP A 159 -2.79 21.91 22.90
C ASP A 159 -1.89 21.72 24.15
N ASP A 160 -2.15 22.34 25.30
CA ASP A 160 -1.29 22.21 26.48
C ASP A 160 -1.78 21.08 27.42
N VAL A 161 -0.91 20.10 27.74
CA VAL A 161 -1.28 18.97 28.61
C VAL A 161 -1.55 19.41 30.04
N VAL A 162 -0.81 20.40 30.56
CA VAL A 162 -1.01 20.92 31.92
C VAL A 162 -2.33 21.64 32.01
N GLU A 163 -2.66 22.51 31.07
CA GLU A 163 -3.93 23.25 31.09
C GLU A 163 -5.12 22.29 31.02
N ALA A 164 -5.08 21.32 30.11
CA ALA A 164 -6.12 20.30 30.00
C ALA A 164 -6.17 19.38 31.24
N SER A 165 -5.02 19.02 31.81
CA SER A 165 -4.94 18.22 33.05
C SER A 165 -5.49 18.98 34.25
N GLN A 166 -5.21 20.27 34.39
CA GLN A 166 -5.72 21.10 35.50
C GLN A 166 -7.25 21.25 35.42
N ARG A 167 -7.82 21.30 34.21
CA ARG A 167 -9.27 21.32 34.02
C ARG A 167 -9.96 19.99 34.37
N THR A 168 -9.26 18.87 34.23
CA THR A 168 -9.85 17.52 34.32
C THR A 168 -9.53 16.77 35.61
N ALA A 169 -8.34 17.00 36.19
CA ALA A 169 -7.91 16.35 37.43
C ALA A 169 -8.59 16.99 38.65
N LYS A 170 -9.38 16.21 39.38
CA LYS A 170 -10.12 16.66 40.58
C LYS A 170 -9.32 16.56 41.88
N THR A 171 -8.14 15.93 41.85
CA THR A 171 -7.31 15.68 43.03
C THR A 171 -5.81 15.83 42.70
N ALA A 172 -4.99 16.11 43.72
CA ALA A 172 -3.52 16.16 43.57
C ALA A 172 -2.94 14.84 43.06
N MET A 173 -3.47 13.71 43.54
CA MET A 173 -3.13 12.38 43.06
C MET A 173 -3.44 12.22 41.56
N GLY A 174 -4.60 12.69 41.11
CA GLY A 174 -4.98 12.63 39.69
C GLY A 174 -4.06 13.45 38.80
N ALA A 175 -3.66 14.65 39.25
CA ALA A 175 -2.70 15.49 38.54
C ALA A 175 -1.31 14.84 38.48
N TRP A 176 -0.84 14.28 39.60
CA TRP A 176 0.40 13.50 39.62
C TRP A 176 0.33 12.26 38.72
N TRP A 177 -0.82 11.58 38.63
CA TRP A 177 -0.97 10.44 37.73
C TRP A 177 -0.82 10.82 36.25
N VAL A 178 -1.34 11.99 35.84
CA VAL A 178 -1.12 12.51 34.48
C VAL A 178 0.37 12.77 34.23
N GLN A 179 1.08 13.29 35.24
CA GLN A 179 2.53 13.46 35.17
C GLN A 179 3.24 12.11 35.01
N VAL A 180 2.91 11.11 35.82
CA VAL A 180 3.47 9.75 35.71
C VAL A 180 3.22 9.16 34.33
N MET A 181 2.01 9.36 33.76
CA MET A 181 1.72 8.94 32.39
C MET A 181 2.66 9.64 31.40
N CYS A 182 2.78 10.97 31.42
CA CYS A 182 3.66 11.68 30.47
C CYS A 182 5.15 11.30 30.63
N GLU A 183 5.62 11.14 31.86
CA GLU A 183 7.04 10.91 32.15
C GLU A 183 7.44 9.44 31.98
N ASN A 184 6.54 8.47 32.22
CA ASN A 184 6.89 7.04 32.24
C ASN A 184 6.13 6.15 31.24
N TRP A 185 4.86 6.43 30.87
CA TRP A 185 4.00 5.46 30.13
C TRP A 185 3.19 5.99 28.94
N GLY A 186 3.23 7.28 28.64
CA GLY A 186 2.22 8.00 27.87
C GLY A 186 2.27 7.78 26.36
N GLY A 187 2.29 6.54 25.89
CA GLY A 187 2.31 6.16 24.48
C GLY A 187 3.59 6.53 23.77
N LEU A 188 4.48 7.33 24.37
CA LEU A 188 5.83 7.70 23.93
C LEU A 188 6.72 8.23 25.08
N GLY A 189 6.14 8.60 26.23
CA GLY A 189 6.82 8.82 27.52
C GLY A 189 7.92 9.89 27.56
N ALA A 190 8.51 10.07 28.74
CA ALA A 190 9.74 10.84 28.98
C ALA A 190 9.71 12.35 28.76
N PHE A 191 8.52 12.95 28.74
CA PHE A 191 8.35 14.39 28.61
C PHE A 191 7.54 14.96 29.77
N GLU A 192 7.79 16.23 30.08
CA GLU A 192 6.94 16.98 31.02
C GLU A 192 5.58 17.26 30.39
N PRO A 193 4.47 17.12 31.14
CA PRO A 193 3.17 17.56 30.67
C PRO A 193 3.21 18.97 30.05
N GLY A 194 3.86 19.93 30.71
CA GLY A 194 3.91 21.33 30.24
C GLY A 194 4.75 21.57 28.99
N ALA A 195 5.53 20.58 28.55
CA ALA A 195 6.39 20.69 27.37
C ALA A 195 5.74 20.09 26.11
N ALA A 196 4.78 19.17 26.27
CA ALA A 196 4.22 18.41 25.17
C ALA A 196 2.84 18.91 24.73
N SER A 197 2.54 18.66 23.46
CA SER A 197 1.21 18.86 22.90
C SER A 197 0.22 17.82 23.45
N MET A 198 -0.99 18.25 23.81
CA MET A 198 -2.10 17.33 24.14
C MET A 198 -2.46 16.46 22.93
N LEU A 199 -2.44 17.02 21.72
CA LEU A 199 -2.60 16.24 20.49
C LEU A 199 -1.51 15.17 20.35
N HIS A 200 -0.26 15.46 20.79
CA HIS A 200 0.79 14.44 20.80
C HIS A 200 0.49 13.30 21.76
N LEU A 201 0.03 13.60 22.98
CA LEU A 201 -0.35 12.58 23.96
C LEU A 201 -1.56 11.76 23.49
N ALA A 202 -2.59 12.40 22.94
CA ALA A 202 -3.75 11.69 22.40
C ALA A 202 -3.37 10.80 21.21
N TRP A 203 -2.55 11.32 20.30
CA TRP A 203 -2.04 10.55 19.17
C TRP A 203 -1.20 9.35 19.62
N SER A 204 -0.28 9.54 20.58
CA SER A 204 0.58 8.46 21.07
C SER A 204 -0.23 7.34 21.73
N GLN A 205 -1.26 7.68 22.51
CA GLN A 205 -2.18 6.69 23.08
C GLN A 205 -2.98 5.94 22.01
N LYS A 206 -3.26 6.55 20.85
CA LYS A 206 -3.95 5.88 19.75
C LYS A 206 -3.03 4.90 19.00
N VAL A 207 -1.79 5.29 18.72
CA VAL A 207 -0.87 4.53 17.85
C VAL A 207 0.11 3.64 18.60
N SER A 208 0.21 3.80 19.91
CA SER A 208 1.08 3.01 20.82
C SER A 208 0.43 2.84 22.20
N PRO A 209 -0.80 2.29 22.25
CA PRO A 209 -1.58 2.26 23.48
C PRO A 209 -0.97 1.34 24.54
N GLN A 210 -0.87 1.83 25.78
CA GLN A 210 -0.38 1.04 26.91
C GLN A 210 -1.24 -0.21 27.20
N ARG A 211 -2.54 -0.15 26.87
CA ARG A 211 -3.48 -1.30 27.02
C ARG A 211 -3.10 -2.52 26.19
N GLN A 212 -2.18 -2.38 25.23
CA GLN A 212 -1.69 -3.47 24.39
C GLN A 212 -0.37 -4.08 24.90
N THR A 213 -0.04 -3.85 26.18
CA THR A 213 1.07 -4.49 26.90
C THR A 213 2.42 -4.42 26.18
N PRO A 214 2.96 -3.20 25.93
CA PRO A 214 4.25 -3.03 25.25
C PRO A 214 5.45 -3.61 26.02
N GLU A 215 5.29 -3.91 27.32
CA GLU A 215 6.29 -4.49 28.21
C GLU A 215 6.01 -5.95 28.59
N ALA A 216 5.51 -6.75 27.66
CA ALA A 216 5.21 -8.16 27.93
C ALA A 216 6.47 -9.03 28.08
N TYR A 217 7.49 -8.80 27.24
CA TYR A 217 8.66 -9.68 27.13
C TYR A 217 9.98 -8.90 27.23
N LEU A 218 11.01 -9.59 27.71
CA LEU A 218 12.42 -9.21 27.70
C LEU A 218 13.24 -10.19 26.84
N PHE A 219 14.48 -9.83 26.53
CA PHE A 219 15.37 -10.60 25.66
C PHE A 219 16.45 -11.34 26.46
N ASP A 220 16.61 -12.63 26.19
CA ASP A 220 17.76 -13.37 26.67
C ASP A 220 19.01 -12.91 25.91
N GLY A 221 19.95 -12.28 26.61
CA GLY A 221 21.11 -11.59 26.02
C GLY A 221 20.90 -10.09 25.70
N ALA A 222 19.78 -9.51 26.16
CA ALA A 222 19.37 -8.11 26.02
C ALA A 222 19.00 -7.68 24.57
N ALA A 223 18.14 -6.68 24.41
CA ALA A 223 17.67 -6.16 23.13
C ALA A 223 18.82 -5.56 22.28
N GLY A 224 19.86 -5.02 22.92
CA GLY A 224 21.04 -4.47 22.27
C GLY A 224 21.83 -5.47 21.41
N GLN A 225 21.52 -6.76 21.47
CA GLN A 225 22.07 -7.76 20.54
C GLN A 225 21.44 -7.67 19.14
N LEU A 226 20.23 -7.14 19.02
CA LEU A 226 19.47 -7.02 17.78
C LEU A 226 20.24 -6.25 16.69
N PRO A 227 20.70 -5.00 16.91
CA PRO A 227 21.46 -4.27 15.92
C PRO A 227 22.82 -4.91 15.59
N ILE A 228 23.44 -5.60 16.54
CA ILE A 228 24.71 -6.32 16.30
C ILE A 228 24.49 -7.47 15.32
N LYS A 229 23.46 -8.29 15.56
CA LYS A 229 23.08 -9.40 14.68
C LYS A 229 22.68 -8.89 13.29
N LEU A 230 21.86 -7.83 13.21
CA LEU A 230 21.51 -7.20 11.94
C LEU A 230 22.74 -6.74 11.18
N ALA A 231 23.63 -5.96 11.81
CA ALA A 231 24.83 -5.46 11.17
C ALA A 231 25.74 -6.58 10.65
N SER A 232 25.84 -7.71 11.37
CA SER A 232 26.64 -8.86 10.96
C SER A 232 26.11 -9.62 9.73
N GLN A 233 24.83 -9.44 9.38
CA GLN A 233 24.20 -10.08 8.23
C GLN A 233 24.25 -9.24 6.96
N LEU A 234 24.62 -7.96 7.05
CA LEU A 234 24.64 -7.05 5.91
C LEU A 234 25.93 -7.25 5.10
N SER A 235 25.80 -7.26 3.78
CA SER A 235 26.97 -7.09 2.90
C SER A 235 27.43 -5.62 2.87
N SER A 236 26.57 -4.71 3.32
CA SER A 236 26.82 -3.28 3.30
C SER A 236 27.94 -2.91 4.26
N ARG A 237 28.72 -1.91 3.87
CA ARG A 237 29.78 -1.38 4.71
C ARG A 237 29.14 -0.51 5.79
N VAL A 238 28.91 -1.07 6.96
CA VAL A 238 28.59 -0.27 8.16
C VAL A 238 29.86 0.40 8.64
N ARG A 239 29.89 1.73 8.60
CA ARG A 239 31.05 2.55 8.97
C ARG A 239 30.71 3.35 10.22
N THR A 240 31.29 2.94 11.34
CA THR A 240 31.18 3.65 12.63
C THR A 240 32.26 4.74 12.75
N GLY A 241 32.04 5.71 13.63
CA GLY A 241 32.92 6.86 13.83
C GLY A 241 32.99 7.79 12.62
N ASP A 242 31.95 7.80 11.77
CA ASP A 242 31.91 8.54 10.51
C ASP A 242 30.68 9.48 10.44
N PRO A 243 30.58 10.48 11.33
CA PRO A 243 29.41 11.36 11.40
C PRO A 243 29.25 12.17 10.11
N VAL A 244 28.02 12.20 9.57
CA VAL A 244 27.67 13.00 8.38
C VAL A 244 27.45 14.46 8.77
N ASP A 245 28.21 15.38 8.15
CA ASP A 245 28.07 16.83 8.36
C ASP A 245 27.22 17.48 7.26
N TRP A 246 27.32 16.98 6.02
CA TRP A 246 26.57 17.51 4.88
C TRP A 246 25.81 16.43 4.11
N ILE A 247 24.62 16.80 3.64
CA ILE A 247 23.87 16.13 2.59
C ILE A 247 23.65 17.11 1.44
N LYS A 248 24.27 16.85 0.30
CA LYS A 248 24.10 17.65 -0.92
C LYS A 248 23.30 16.85 -1.93
N GLN A 249 22.32 17.45 -2.59
CA GLN A 249 21.56 16.78 -3.65
C GLN A 249 21.41 17.66 -4.88
N ASP A 250 21.38 16.99 -6.03
CA ASP A 250 21.20 17.56 -7.36
C ASP A 250 20.33 16.62 -8.22
N ASP A 251 20.11 16.98 -9.48
CA ASP A 251 19.26 16.21 -10.40
C ASP A 251 19.75 14.76 -10.57
N GLY A 252 21.05 14.52 -10.40
CA GLY A 252 21.68 13.21 -10.58
C GLY A 252 21.85 12.39 -9.30
N GLY A 253 21.48 12.86 -8.11
CA GLY A 253 21.63 12.08 -6.88
C GLY A 253 21.89 12.88 -5.60
N VAL A 254 22.40 12.17 -4.58
CA VAL A 254 22.75 12.71 -3.26
C VAL A 254 24.20 12.40 -2.94
N THR A 255 24.91 13.33 -2.31
CA THR A 255 26.26 13.16 -1.78
C THR A 255 26.25 13.42 -0.28
N ALA A 256 26.55 12.38 0.51
CA ALA A 256 26.82 12.54 1.92
C ALA A 256 28.30 12.84 2.13
N VAL A 257 28.60 13.86 2.93
CA VAL A 257 29.97 14.23 3.31
C VAL A 257 30.09 14.13 4.83
N THR A 258 31.09 13.40 5.28
CA THR A 258 31.33 13.19 6.70
C THR A 258 32.24 14.26 7.29
N ALA A 259 32.29 14.38 8.61
CA ALA A 259 33.15 15.34 9.30
C ALA A 259 34.63 15.15 8.96
N ALA A 260 35.04 13.92 8.62
CA ALA A 260 36.39 13.60 8.15
C ALA A 260 36.63 13.92 6.66
N GLY A 261 35.66 14.52 5.97
CA GLY A 261 35.74 14.87 4.55
C GLY A 261 35.51 13.72 3.57
N ARG A 262 35.13 12.53 4.05
CA ARG A 262 34.81 11.39 3.18
C ARG A 262 33.50 11.64 2.43
N ARG A 263 33.43 11.20 1.17
CA ARG A 263 32.30 11.49 0.27
C ARG A 263 31.68 10.20 -0.26
N TYR A 264 30.36 10.10 -0.10
CA TYR A 264 29.57 8.96 -0.56
C TYR A 264 28.48 9.46 -1.50
N ARG A 265 28.54 9.06 -2.77
CA ARG A 265 27.57 9.44 -3.80
C ARG A 265 26.55 8.32 -3.98
N GLY A 266 25.30 8.63 -3.70
CA GLY A 266 24.12 7.80 -3.91
C GLY A 266 23.15 8.42 -4.91
N LYS A 267 22.13 7.65 -5.29
CA LYS A 267 20.94 8.14 -6.01
C LYS A 267 19.86 8.61 -5.02
N ALA A 268 19.87 8.10 -3.80
CA ALA A 268 19.02 8.52 -2.69
C ALA A 268 19.80 8.50 -1.36
N ALA A 269 19.28 9.20 -0.36
CA ALA A 269 19.74 9.09 1.03
C ALA A 269 18.58 8.84 1.99
N ILE A 270 18.79 7.99 3.00
CA ILE A 270 17.85 7.75 4.10
C ILE A 270 18.51 8.24 5.39
N LEU A 271 17.88 9.19 6.09
CA LEU A 271 18.32 9.63 7.41
C LEU A 271 17.49 8.90 8.46
N ALA A 272 18.13 8.00 9.21
CA ALA A 272 17.52 7.09 10.17
C ALA A 272 17.87 7.47 11.62
N MET A 273 17.61 8.72 11.99
CA MET A 273 17.93 9.33 13.28
C MET A 273 16.78 10.23 13.76
N PRO A 274 16.71 10.61 15.05
CA PRO A 274 15.64 11.46 15.57
C PRO A 274 15.49 12.79 14.79
N PRO A 275 14.27 13.33 14.62
CA PRO A 275 14.03 14.54 13.84
C PRO A 275 14.94 15.73 14.20
N HIS A 276 15.16 16.04 15.47
CA HIS A 276 16.07 17.14 15.84
C HIS A 276 17.53 16.92 15.41
N GLN A 277 18.02 15.67 15.37
CA GLN A 277 19.37 15.37 14.85
C GLN A 277 19.44 15.57 13.33
N THR A 278 18.36 15.27 12.61
CA THR A 278 18.29 15.55 11.17
C THR A 278 18.40 17.06 10.87
N GLY A 279 17.96 17.92 11.79
CA GLY A 279 18.12 19.39 11.67
C GLY A 279 19.54 19.90 11.91
N ARG A 280 20.46 19.07 12.43
CA ARG A 280 21.87 19.44 12.67
C ARG A 280 22.78 19.13 11.48
N VAL A 281 22.28 18.37 10.51
CA VAL A 281 22.97 18.11 9.24
C VAL A 281 22.79 19.32 8.33
N ARG A 282 23.85 19.71 7.61
CA ARG A 282 23.79 20.81 6.64
C ARG A 282 23.30 20.30 5.29
N TYR A 283 22.38 21.01 4.66
CA TYR A 283 21.79 20.62 3.39
C TYR A 283 22.12 21.61 2.28
N SER A 284 22.34 21.08 1.07
CA SER A 284 22.44 21.87 -0.16
C SER A 284 21.61 21.19 -1.25
N PRO A 285 20.52 21.81 -1.75
CA PRO A 285 19.95 23.07 -1.28
C PRO A 285 19.47 23.01 0.17
N PRO A 286 19.28 24.16 0.84
CA PRO A 286 18.68 24.21 2.18
C PRO A 286 17.33 23.49 2.25
N MET A 287 16.99 22.97 3.42
CA MET A 287 15.70 22.32 3.63
C MET A 287 14.54 23.32 3.54
N PRO A 288 13.33 22.88 3.13
CA PRO A 288 12.14 23.73 3.18
C PRO A 288 11.89 24.22 4.61
N GLY A 289 11.47 25.49 4.76
CA GLY A 289 11.26 26.09 6.09
C GLY A 289 10.32 25.31 7.01
N ILE A 290 9.30 24.64 6.44
CA ILE A 290 8.39 23.75 7.20
C ILE A 290 9.13 22.60 7.89
N ARG A 291 10.18 22.05 7.25
CA ARG A 291 11.01 20.98 7.79
C ARG A 291 11.96 21.51 8.86
N ASP A 292 12.57 22.68 8.64
CA ASP A 292 13.43 23.32 9.64
C ASP A 292 12.66 23.61 10.93
N GLN A 293 11.47 24.22 10.82
CA GLN A 293 10.61 24.52 11.97
C GLN A 293 10.16 23.26 12.71
N LEU A 294 9.88 22.16 12.00
CA LEU A 294 9.56 20.87 12.60
C LEU A 294 10.73 20.35 13.45
N THR A 295 11.95 20.30 12.88
CA THR A 295 13.11 19.72 13.60
C THR A 295 13.47 20.51 14.86
N GLN A 296 13.28 21.83 14.86
CA GLN A 296 13.50 22.70 16.02
C GLN A 296 12.45 22.52 17.13
N ARG A 297 11.28 21.95 16.82
CA ARG A 297 10.17 21.71 17.77
C ARG A 297 9.92 20.23 18.06
N SER A 298 10.96 19.42 17.84
CA SER A 298 10.93 17.96 18.01
C SER A 298 11.93 17.51 19.09
N PRO A 299 11.84 18.02 20.33
CA PRO A 299 12.74 17.63 21.42
C PRO A 299 12.69 16.13 21.71
N MET A 300 13.76 15.59 22.30
CA MET A 300 13.75 14.25 22.88
C MET A 300 13.30 14.29 24.32
N GLY A 301 12.68 13.21 24.77
CA GLY A 301 12.47 12.99 26.21
C GLY A 301 13.79 12.87 26.98
N ALA A 302 13.75 13.20 28.27
CA ALA A 302 14.91 13.14 29.16
C ALA A 302 14.82 11.92 30.08
N ILE A 303 15.75 10.95 29.92
CA ILE A 303 15.80 9.74 30.76
C ILE A 303 17.23 9.36 31.10
N ILE A 304 17.44 9.04 32.38
CA ILE A 304 18.55 8.20 32.84
C ILE A 304 17.95 6.85 33.24
N LYS A 305 18.28 5.81 32.48
CA LYS A 305 17.87 4.43 32.81
C LYS A 305 18.91 3.83 33.73
N VAL A 306 18.47 3.25 34.84
CA VAL A 306 19.33 2.68 35.88
C VAL A 306 19.01 1.21 36.07
N LEU A 307 20.06 0.40 36.17
CA LEU A 307 19.99 -1.04 36.37
C LEU A 307 20.86 -1.41 37.56
N VAL A 308 20.24 -2.03 38.56
CA VAL A 308 20.90 -2.37 39.82
C VAL A 308 20.87 -3.87 40.01
N ALA A 309 22.04 -4.48 40.14
CA ALA A 309 22.17 -5.92 40.34
C ALA A 309 22.33 -6.27 41.82
N TYR A 310 21.74 -7.39 42.21
CA TYR A 310 21.84 -8.01 43.52
C TYR A 310 22.21 -9.48 43.38
N SER A 311 22.73 -10.06 44.47
CA SER A 311 23.05 -11.48 44.52
C SER A 311 21.77 -12.33 44.40
N THR A 312 20.68 -11.94 45.06
CA THR A 312 19.40 -12.64 45.06
C THR A 312 18.24 -11.68 44.79
N PRO A 313 17.12 -12.12 44.19
CA PRO A 313 15.92 -11.29 44.01
C PRO A 313 15.15 -11.21 45.34
N TRP A 314 15.74 -10.54 46.34
CA TRP A 314 15.27 -10.51 47.73
C TRP A 314 13.85 -9.92 47.87
N TRP A 315 13.42 -9.07 46.95
CA TRP A 315 12.06 -8.53 46.93
C TRP A 315 11.01 -9.63 46.77
N ARG A 316 11.31 -10.69 46.00
CA ARG A 316 10.42 -11.84 45.82
C ARG A 316 10.23 -12.62 47.12
N ALA A 317 11.27 -12.72 47.96
CA ALA A 317 11.17 -13.34 49.29
C ALA A 317 10.25 -12.55 50.24
N LYS A 318 10.09 -11.23 49.99
CA LYS A 318 9.12 -10.37 50.67
C LYS A 318 7.72 -10.42 50.05
N GLN A 319 7.46 -11.35 49.13
CA GLN A 319 6.22 -11.41 48.36
C GLN A 319 5.96 -10.11 47.58
N LEU A 320 7.00 -9.43 47.12
CA LEU A 320 6.92 -8.28 46.24
C LEU A 320 7.30 -8.67 44.81
N SER A 321 6.63 -8.07 43.84
CA SER A 321 6.91 -8.30 42.41
C SER A 321 8.19 -7.63 41.92
N GLY A 322 8.67 -6.60 42.63
CA GLY A 322 9.71 -5.71 42.15
C GLY A 322 9.17 -4.56 41.28
N LEU A 323 7.87 -4.53 41.00
CA LEU A 323 7.19 -3.36 40.47
C LEU A 323 6.92 -2.37 41.61
N ALA A 324 7.39 -1.14 41.44
CA ALA A 324 7.10 -0.05 42.36
C ALA A 324 6.84 1.25 41.62
N ILE A 325 5.86 2.03 42.10
CA ILE A 325 5.52 3.35 41.60
C ILE A 325 5.46 4.31 42.78
N GLY A 326 6.04 5.50 42.66
CA GLY A 326 5.84 6.51 43.69
C GLY A 326 6.30 7.91 43.35
N ASN A 327 5.90 8.89 44.16
CA ASN A 327 6.20 10.31 43.95
C ASN A 327 7.49 10.77 44.66
N LEU A 328 8.56 9.99 44.53
CA LEU A 328 9.85 10.26 45.18
C LEU A 328 10.70 11.30 44.44
N LYS A 329 11.78 11.72 45.09
CA LYS A 329 12.64 12.82 44.62
C LYS A 329 13.45 12.43 43.37
N THR A 330 13.82 11.16 43.24
CA THR A 330 14.75 10.68 42.21
C THR A 330 14.04 9.78 41.20
N ILE A 331 13.46 8.67 41.64
CA ILE A 331 12.84 7.67 40.76
C ILE A 331 11.32 7.60 40.97
N GLU A 332 10.58 7.29 39.91
CA GLU A 332 9.13 7.11 39.97
C GLU A 332 8.66 5.70 39.62
N LEU A 333 9.47 4.93 38.89
CA LEU A 333 9.11 3.61 38.39
C LEU A 333 10.24 2.62 38.58
N VAL A 334 9.91 1.43 39.07
CA VAL A 334 10.82 0.29 39.22
C VAL A 334 10.18 -0.94 38.62
N ALA A 335 10.96 -1.79 37.97
CA ALA A 335 10.52 -3.09 37.47
C ALA A 335 11.60 -4.16 37.68
N ASP A 336 11.17 -5.39 37.96
CA ASP A 336 12.05 -6.55 37.94
C ASP A 336 12.47 -6.85 36.49
N SER A 337 13.78 -6.94 36.26
CA SER A 337 14.39 -7.23 34.95
C SER A 337 15.33 -8.45 35.04
N THR A 338 15.10 -9.33 36.01
CA THR A 338 15.91 -10.53 36.24
C THR A 338 15.68 -11.56 35.13
N ASN A 339 16.75 -11.92 34.42
CA ASN A 339 16.72 -13.05 33.49
C ASN A 339 16.56 -14.37 34.29
N PRO A 340 15.59 -15.23 33.95
CA PRO A 340 15.33 -16.47 34.69
C PRO A 340 16.41 -17.54 34.48
N SER A 341 17.34 -17.35 33.54
CA SER A 341 18.39 -18.31 33.24
C SER A 341 19.32 -18.54 34.44
N PRO A 342 19.70 -19.80 34.73
CA PRO A 342 20.61 -20.12 35.83
C PRO A 342 21.91 -19.30 35.78
N GLY A 343 22.34 -18.78 36.92
CA GLY A 343 23.55 -17.93 37.01
C GLY A 343 23.35 -16.46 36.67
N SER A 344 22.14 -16.04 36.26
CA SER A 344 21.84 -14.62 36.06
C SER A 344 21.82 -13.85 37.39
N ALA A 345 22.34 -12.62 37.38
CA ALA A 345 22.16 -11.69 38.49
C ALA A 345 20.67 -11.30 38.65
N ALA A 346 20.24 -11.01 39.88
CA ALA A 346 18.92 -10.42 40.11
C ALA A 346 18.99 -8.91 39.79
N VAL A 347 18.07 -8.39 38.98
CA VAL A 347 18.17 -7.03 38.44
C VAL A 347 16.87 -6.26 38.66
N LEU A 348 16.98 -5.05 39.23
CA LEU A 348 15.93 -4.03 39.19
C LEU A 348 16.29 -2.98 38.14
N ALA A 349 15.34 -2.66 37.27
CA ALA A 349 15.41 -1.51 36.37
C ALA A 349 14.59 -0.36 36.95
N THR A 350 15.12 0.85 36.89
CA THR A 350 14.43 2.07 37.30
C THR A 350 14.82 3.25 36.42
N PHE A 351 14.07 4.34 36.50
CA PHE A 351 14.16 5.47 35.59
C PHE A 351 14.14 6.78 36.37
N ILE A 352 15.10 7.64 36.05
CA ILE A 352 15.04 9.07 36.35
C ILE A 352 14.53 9.74 35.08
N THR A 353 13.37 10.39 35.14
CA THR A 353 12.65 10.88 33.96
C THR A 353 12.37 12.39 34.04
N GLY A 354 12.20 13.02 32.88
CA GLY A 354 11.79 14.42 32.74
C GLY A 354 12.72 15.42 33.47
N PRO A 355 12.19 16.33 34.29
CA PRO A 355 12.99 17.37 34.95
C PRO A 355 13.99 16.79 35.95
N ARG A 356 13.69 15.63 36.55
CA ARG A 356 14.62 14.92 37.44
C ARG A 356 15.84 14.44 36.67
N ALA A 357 15.66 13.93 35.45
CA ALA A 357 16.77 13.49 34.60
C ALA A 357 17.69 14.66 34.24
N THR A 358 17.12 15.81 33.89
CA THR A 358 17.88 17.03 33.58
C THR A 358 18.66 17.54 34.79
N ARG A 359 18.00 17.62 35.96
CA ARG A 359 18.62 18.11 37.21
C ARG A 359 19.72 17.16 37.70
N LEU A 360 19.44 15.86 37.74
CA LEU A 360 20.37 14.87 38.28
C LEU A 360 21.44 14.44 37.27
N GLY A 361 21.23 14.66 35.96
CA GLY A 361 22.26 14.49 34.94
C GLY A 361 23.51 15.33 35.20
N GLN A 362 23.35 16.49 35.86
CA GLN A 362 24.45 17.37 36.25
C GLN A 362 25.17 16.95 37.54
N ALA A 363 24.61 16.04 38.32
CA ALA A 363 25.25 15.52 39.53
C ALA A 363 26.39 14.53 39.19
N SER A 364 27.26 14.23 40.15
CA SER A 364 28.24 13.15 39.99
C SER A 364 27.54 11.79 39.89
N PRO A 365 28.09 10.82 39.14
CA PRO A 365 27.57 9.45 39.10
C PRO A 365 27.36 8.82 40.48
N GLU A 366 28.25 9.07 41.44
CA GLU A 366 28.18 8.55 42.81
C GLU A 366 26.98 9.12 43.58
N SER A 367 26.78 10.44 43.50
CA SER A 367 25.61 11.10 44.11
C SER A 367 24.30 10.63 43.48
N ARG A 368 24.24 10.45 42.15
CA ARG A 368 23.07 9.87 41.48
C ARG A 368 22.79 8.45 41.97
N LYS A 369 23.83 7.61 41.98
CA LYS A 369 23.73 6.23 42.47
C LYS A 369 23.18 6.20 43.89
N GLN A 370 23.70 7.02 44.79
CA GLN A 370 23.22 7.06 46.18
C GLN A 370 21.74 7.47 46.23
N ALA A 371 21.34 8.52 45.52
CA ALA A 371 19.95 8.98 45.48
C ALA A 371 18.98 7.92 44.93
N VAL A 372 19.39 7.14 43.92
CA VAL A 372 18.60 6.01 43.42
C VAL A 372 18.48 4.90 44.46
N LEU A 373 19.58 4.53 45.13
CA LEU A 373 19.55 3.46 46.14
C LEU A 373 18.74 3.87 47.38
N ASP A 374 18.73 5.15 47.74
CA ASP A 374 17.91 5.70 48.82
C ASP A 374 16.42 5.54 48.51
N ASP A 375 15.98 5.99 47.32
CA ASP A 375 14.58 5.86 46.90
C ASP A 375 14.17 4.38 46.72
N LEU A 376 15.05 3.52 46.18
CA LEU A 376 14.78 2.08 46.09
C LEU A 376 14.59 1.44 47.47
N ALA A 377 15.36 1.87 48.47
CA ALA A 377 15.21 1.40 49.83
C ALA A 377 13.88 1.83 50.45
N GLU A 378 13.43 3.05 50.18
CA GLU A 378 12.12 3.55 50.63
C GLU A 378 10.96 2.75 49.99
N LEU A 379 11.07 2.43 48.70
CA LEU A 379 10.05 1.63 48.00
C LEU A 379 10.04 0.17 48.46
N LEU A 380 11.18 -0.51 48.43
CA LEU A 380 11.24 -1.97 48.49
C LEU A 380 11.89 -2.53 49.77
N GLY A 381 12.71 -1.74 50.46
CA GLY A 381 13.38 -2.07 51.72
C GLY A 381 14.91 -1.89 51.69
N GLU A 382 15.51 -1.84 52.88
CA GLU A 382 16.93 -1.49 53.11
C GLU A 382 17.96 -2.36 52.35
N GLU A 383 17.62 -3.59 51.97
CA GLU A 383 18.46 -4.47 51.15
C GLU A 383 18.82 -3.85 49.80
N ALA A 384 18.03 -2.90 49.30
CA ALA A 384 18.34 -2.14 48.10
C ALA A 384 19.65 -1.35 48.20
N ARG A 385 20.13 -1.02 49.40
CA ARG A 385 21.37 -0.28 49.61
C ARG A 385 22.64 -1.10 49.36
N GLN A 386 22.52 -2.41 49.16
CA GLN A 386 23.64 -3.34 49.02
C GLN A 386 23.70 -4.00 47.63
N PRO A 387 23.84 -3.21 46.55
CA PRO A 387 23.96 -3.78 45.21
C PRO A 387 25.33 -4.43 45.00
N ILE A 388 25.37 -5.49 44.19
CA ILE A 388 26.63 -6.11 43.74
C ILE A 388 27.22 -5.41 42.51
N ASP A 389 26.39 -4.70 41.73
CA ASP A 389 26.81 -3.87 40.60
C ASP A 389 25.71 -2.84 40.28
N TYR A 390 26.09 -1.75 39.61
CA TYR A 390 25.21 -0.64 39.22
C TYR A 390 25.62 -0.11 37.85
N ARG A 391 24.65 0.08 36.95
CA ARG A 391 24.87 0.69 35.64
C ARG A 391 23.78 1.70 35.32
N GLU A 392 24.15 2.76 34.62
CA GLU A 392 23.21 3.75 34.11
C GLU A 392 23.50 4.11 32.65
N GLY A 393 22.44 4.43 31.91
CA GLY A 393 22.50 5.07 30.61
C GLY A 393 21.88 6.46 30.70
N ASN A 394 22.73 7.50 30.72
CA ASN A 394 22.29 8.89 30.64
C ASN A 394 22.11 9.29 29.17
N TRP A 395 20.86 9.25 28.69
CA TRP A 395 20.56 9.50 27.27
C TRP A 395 20.60 10.97 26.85
N PRO A 396 20.19 11.94 27.69
CA PRO A 396 20.41 13.37 27.42
C PRO A 396 21.87 13.73 27.09
N ASP A 397 22.84 13.08 27.73
CA ASP A 397 24.28 13.35 27.52
C ASP A 397 24.82 12.78 26.20
N ASN A 398 24.06 11.93 25.49
CA ASN A 398 24.52 11.39 24.21
C ASN A 398 24.38 12.44 23.09
N PRO A 399 25.48 12.99 22.53
CA PRO A 399 25.41 14.12 21.60
C PRO A 399 24.79 13.77 20.25
N TRP A 400 24.70 12.48 19.89
CA TRP A 400 24.16 11.99 18.62
C TRP A 400 22.71 11.52 18.72
N ILE A 401 22.15 11.49 19.94
CA ILE A 401 20.79 11.03 20.20
C ILE A 401 19.98 12.11 20.94
N GLY A 402 20.54 12.75 21.95
CA GLY A 402 19.95 13.89 22.68
C GLY A 402 18.87 13.53 23.70
N GLY A 403 18.53 12.25 23.88
CA GLY A 403 17.53 11.80 24.85
C GLY A 403 16.91 10.44 24.53
N ALA A 404 15.86 10.08 25.26
CA ALA A 404 15.10 8.83 25.15
C ALA A 404 13.71 9.00 25.78
N TYR A 405 12.71 8.15 25.50
CA TYR A 405 12.71 7.03 24.56
C TYR A 405 12.69 7.51 23.12
N THR A 406 11.99 8.60 22.87
CA THR A 406 11.72 9.14 21.53
C THR A 406 11.53 10.65 21.56
N THR A 407 11.33 11.23 20.38
CA THR A 407 10.86 12.60 20.22
C THR A 407 9.43 12.75 20.74
N PHE A 408 9.19 13.85 21.46
CA PHE A 408 7.86 14.40 21.66
C PHE A 408 7.71 15.71 20.89
N TYR A 409 6.48 16.13 20.64
CA TYR A 409 6.21 17.36 19.89
C TYR A 409 5.58 18.40 20.81
N THR A 410 6.12 19.61 20.77
CA THR A 410 5.62 20.74 21.57
C THR A 410 4.28 21.24 21.02
N PRO A 411 3.48 21.97 21.81
CA PRO A 411 2.23 22.58 21.35
C PRO A 411 2.37 23.32 20.00
N GLY A 412 1.39 23.15 19.11
CA GLY A 412 1.38 23.72 17.75
C GLY A 412 2.23 23.00 16.70
N THR A 413 3.10 22.07 17.09
CA THR A 413 4.01 21.42 16.12
C THR A 413 3.28 20.49 15.15
N TRP A 414 2.34 19.68 15.67
CA TRP A 414 1.58 18.74 14.84
C TRP A 414 0.74 19.44 13.79
N THR A 415 -0.01 20.46 14.21
CA THR A 415 -0.96 21.18 13.35
C THR A 415 -0.26 22.05 12.31
N GLN A 416 0.91 22.62 12.63
CA GLN A 416 1.63 23.51 11.71
C GLN A 416 2.66 22.80 10.83
N PHE A 417 3.33 21.75 11.34
CA PHE A 417 4.51 21.16 10.69
C PHE A 417 4.48 19.63 10.58
N GLY A 418 3.44 18.96 11.10
CA GLY A 418 3.37 17.50 11.18
C GLY A 418 3.45 16.78 9.83
N GLU A 419 2.95 17.39 8.74
CA GLU A 419 3.06 16.84 7.38
C GLU A 419 4.54 16.62 6.96
N ALA A 420 5.44 17.51 7.40
CA ALA A 420 6.85 17.48 7.05
C ALA A 420 7.62 16.35 7.74
N LEU A 421 7.02 15.62 8.69
CA LEU A 421 7.69 14.56 9.45
C LEU A 421 8.14 13.40 8.57
N ARG A 422 7.32 13.04 7.58
CA ARG A 422 7.53 11.85 6.73
C ARG A 422 7.73 12.20 5.27
N ARG A 423 7.33 13.39 4.84
CA ARG A 423 7.42 13.82 3.44
C ARG A 423 8.89 13.88 2.97
N PRO A 424 9.29 13.12 1.95
CA PRO A 424 10.63 13.21 1.39
C PRO A 424 10.93 14.61 0.85
N VAL A 425 12.21 15.00 0.89
CA VAL A 425 12.68 16.27 0.30
C VAL A 425 13.64 15.94 -0.84
N GLY A 426 13.11 15.95 -2.06
CA GLY A 426 13.83 15.52 -3.25
C GLY A 426 14.20 14.04 -3.14
N ARG A 427 15.50 13.75 -3.06
CA ARG A 427 16.08 12.40 -2.99
C ARG A 427 16.44 11.98 -1.56
N VAL A 428 16.00 12.75 -0.56
CA VAL A 428 16.25 12.51 0.87
C VAL A 428 14.97 12.00 1.53
N PHE A 429 15.07 10.79 2.10
CA PHE A 429 13.99 10.07 2.78
C PHE A 429 14.26 9.98 4.28
N TRP A 430 13.18 9.85 5.05
CA TRP A 430 13.22 9.91 6.51
C TRP A 430 12.85 8.55 7.09
N ALA A 431 13.73 8.05 7.96
CA ALA A 431 13.50 6.87 8.79
C ALA A 431 13.77 7.23 10.25
N GLY A 432 13.80 6.24 11.14
CA GLY A 432 13.74 6.45 12.58
C GLY A 432 12.34 6.12 13.10
N THR A 433 12.27 5.67 14.34
CA THR A 433 11.00 5.16 14.91
C THR A 433 9.90 6.23 14.92
N GLU A 434 10.29 7.50 15.02
CA GLU A 434 9.41 8.67 14.97
C GLU A 434 8.59 8.75 13.67
N MET A 435 9.05 8.12 12.59
CA MET A 435 8.41 8.13 11.28
C MET A 435 7.39 6.99 11.14
N SER A 436 7.28 6.09 12.12
CA SER A 436 6.29 5.02 12.07
C SER A 436 4.87 5.52 12.34
N THR A 437 3.88 4.95 11.65
CA THR A 437 2.45 5.12 11.97
C THR A 437 1.98 4.18 13.08
N VAL A 438 2.76 3.14 13.38
CA VAL A 438 2.42 2.07 14.33
C VAL A 438 3.62 1.86 15.26
N TRP A 439 3.39 1.90 16.56
CA TRP A 439 4.46 1.80 17.56
C TRP A 439 5.64 2.77 17.34
N PRO A 440 5.44 4.06 16.95
CA PRO A 440 6.53 5.03 16.98
C PRO A 440 7.17 5.06 18.37
N GLY A 441 8.43 5.44 18.47
CA GLY A 441 9.21 5.43 19.73
C GLY A 441 9.65 4.05 20.23
N TYR A 442 9.09 2.96 19.71
CA TYR A 442 9.48 1.59 20.04
C TYR A 442 10.43 0.98 18.99
N ILE A 443 11.00 -0.18 19.33
CA ILE A 443 11.83 -0.97 18.40
C ILE A 443 11.00 -1.42 17.18
N ASP A 444 9.72 -1.78 17.38
CA ASP A 444 8.81 -2.17 16.30
C ASP A 444 8.61 -1.04 15.28
N GLY A 445 8.36 0.19 15.74
CA GLY A 445 8.29 1.36 14.88
C GLY A 445 9.61 1.66 14.16
N ALA A 446 10.75 1.43 14.81
CA ALA A 446 12.05 1.60 14.16
C ALA A 446 12.20 0.67 12.96
N ILE A 447 11.82 -0.60 13.11
CA ILE A 447 11.86 -1.60 12.03
C ILE A 447 10.97 -1.17 10.88
N ARG A 448 9.70 -0.86 11.17
CA ARG A 448 8.70 -0.46 10.17
C ARG A 448 9.10 0.78 9.40
N ALA A 449 9.59 1.81 10.10
CA ALA A 449 10.03 3.04 9.47
C ALA A 449 11.25 2.83 8.58
N GLY A 450 12.17 1.94 8.97
CA GLY A 450 13.33 1.57 8.16
C GLY A 450 12.93 0.88 6.87
N GLU A 451 12.04 -0.12 6.97
CA GLU A 451 11.51 -0.85 5.82
C GLU A 451 10.74 0.06 4.86
N LYS A 452 9.88 0.95 5.41
CA LYS A 452 9.11 1.91 4.60
C LYS A 452 10.01 2.91 3.87
N ALA A 453 11.00 3.49 4.54
CA ALA A 453 11.93 4.42 3.90
C ALA A 453 12.78 3.72 2.83
N ALA A 454 13.16 2.46 3.04
CA ALA A 454 13.82 1.64 2.05
C ALA A 454 12.94 1.39 0.82
N GLN A 455 11.66 1.07 1.01
CA GLN A 455 10.70 0.91 -0.09
C GLN A 455 10.57 2.21 -0.90
N ASP A 456 10.36 3.34 -0.22
CA ASP A 456 10.20 4.65 -0.87
C ASP A 456 11.46 5.08 -1.64
N ALA A 457 12.64 4.88 -1.05
CA ALA A 457 13.90 5.13 -1.73
C ALA A 457 14.06 4.19 -2.93
N SER A 458 13.76 2.89 -2.77
CA SER A 458 13.85 1.89 -3.83
C SER A 458 12.94 2.23 -5.02
N GLU A 459 11.71 2.72 -4.77
CA GLU A 459 10.80 3.20 -5.81
C GLU A 459 11.41 4.32 -6.67
N LEU A 460 12.09 5.28 -6.04
CA LEU A 460 12.83 6.33 -6.75
C LEU A 460 14.00 5.76 -7.59
N LEU A 461 14.70 4.74 -7.10
CA LEU A 461 15.81 4.12 -7.85
C LEU A 461 15.32 3.33 -9.06
N TYR A 462 14.11 2.80 -8.94
CA TYR A 462 13.44 2.04 -9.98
C TYR A 462 12.54 2.89 -10.88
N SER A 463 12.53 4.22 -10.69
CA SER A 463 11.79 5.17 -11.52
C SER A 463 12.48 5.34 -12.88
N ILE A 464 12.28 4.36 -13.75
CA ILE A 464 11.95 4.65 -15.15
C ILE A 464 10.63 5.43 -15.11
N THR A 465 10.51 6.49 -15.92
CA THR A 465 9.27 7.24 -16.15
C THR A 465 8.13 6.28 -16.46
N LEU A 466 7.38 5.89 -15.44
CA LEU A 466 6.10 5.23 -15.56
C LEU A 466 5.13 6.37 -15.89
N VAL A 467 4.85 6.59 -17.17
CA VAL A 467 3.68 7.40 -17.55
C VAL A 467 2.44 6.54 -17.30
N CYS A 468 2.11 6.30 -16.03
CA CYS A 468 0.78 5.86 -15.63
C CYS A 468 -0.18 7.03 -15.79
N LYS A 469 -0.65 7.28 -17.02
CA LYS A 469 -1.65 8.33 -17.24
C LYS A 469 -3.03 7.95 -16.72
N ARG A 470 -3.30 6.68 -16.36
CA ARG A 470 -4.59 6.25 -15.82
C ARG A 470 -4.45 5.10 -14.82
N PHE A 471 -4.30 5.43 -13.53
CA PHE A 471 -5.09 4.71 -12.54
C PHE A 471 -6.53 5.20 -12.73
N ARG A 472 -7.39 4.45 -13.41
CA ARG A 472 -8.82 4.63 -13.17
C ARG A 472 -9.07 4.03 -11.79
N ARG A 473 -9.29 4.92 -10.83
CA ARG A 473 -9.64 4.66 -9.44
C ARG A 473 -11.02 3.98 -9.44
N LEU A 474 -11.07 2.69 -9.76
CA LEU A 474 -12.24 1.84 -9.57
C LEU A 474 -11.98 1.02 -8.31
N PHE A 475 -12.82 1.27 -7.30
CA PHE A 475 -12.96 0.56 -6.02
C PHE A 475 -11.97 0.89 -4.89
N TYR A 476 -12.29 1.98 -4.18
CA TYR A 476 -12.35 1.99 -2.71
C TYR A 476 -13.75 2.57 -2.41
N GLU A 477 -14.62 2.02 -1.57
CA GLU A 477 -14.40 1.57 -0.20
C GLU A 477 -15.40 0.48 0.22
N GLN A 478 -14.95 -0.76 0.37
CA GLN A 478 -15.53 -1.75 1.29
C GLN A 478 -14.37 -2.58 1.85
N PRO A 479 -14.25 -2.80 3.18
CA PRO A 479 -13.29 -3.74 3.72
C PRO A 479 -13.78 -5.17 3.49
N GLY A 480 -13.28 -5.83 2.44
CA GLY A 480 -13.58 -7.22 2.10
C GLY A 480 -12.42 -7.92 1.35
N PRO A 481 -12.42 -9.26 1.25
CA PRO A 481 -11.31 -10.02 0.66
C PRO A 481 -11.23 -9.75 -0.85
N TRP A 482 -10.06 -9.31 -1.32
CA TRP A 482 -9.74 -8.98 -2.71
C TRP A 482 -10.10 -10.12 -3.68
N ARG A 483 -11.04 -9.95 -4.62
CA ARG A 483 -11.43 -11.03 -5.56
C ARG A 483 -10.88 -10.88 -7.00
N ARG A 484 -10.63 -9.66 -7.49
CA ARG A 484 -10.20 -9.40 -8.87
C ARG A 484 -9.00 -8.42 -8.94
N PHE A 485 -8.03 -8.72 -9.80
CA PHE A 485 -6.81 -7.92 -9.98
C PHE A 485 -6.56 -7.63 -11.46
N GLU A 486 -6.37 -6.37 -11.84
CA GLU A 486 -6.13 -5.95 -13.23
C GLU A 486 -4.77 -5.25 -13.36
N VAL A 487 -4.01 -5.62 -14.38
CA VAL A 487 -2.69 -5.06 -14.69
C VAL A 487 -2.65 -4.60 -16.14
N GLU A 488 -2.49 -3.29 -16.33
CA GLU A 488 -2.19 -2.69 -17.63
C GLU A 488 -0.67 -2.56 -17.79
N LEU A 489 -0.09 -3.25 -18.77
CA LEU A 489 1.34 -3.17 -19.06
C LEU A 489 1.59 -1.98 -20.00
N ILE A 490 2.53 -1.09 -19.67
CA ILE A 490 2.89 0.07 -20.51
C ILE A 490 4.39 -0.02 -20.87
N ARG A 491 4.75 0.36 -22.11
CA ARG A 491 6.11 0.38 -22.72
C ARG A 491 7.27 0.55 -21.72
N SER A 492 8.23 -0.38 -21.73
CA SER A 492 9.55 -0.25 -21.08
C SER A 492 10.67 -0.44 -22.11
N PRO A 493 11.69 0.43 -22.22
CA PRO A 493 12.76 0.31 -23.22
C PRO A 493 13.80 -0.81 -22.96
N LYS A 494 13.60 -1.67 -21.95
CA LYS A 494 14.47 -2.83 -21.67
C LYS A 494 13.64 -4.10 -21.41
N PRO A 495 13.49 -4.99 -22.40
CA PRO A 495 12.64 -6.20 -22.33
C PRO A 495 12.97 -7.15 -21.16
N ASP A 496 14.26 -7.33 -20.88
CA ASP A 496 14.73 -8.39 -19.97
C ASP A 496 14.92 -7.92 -18.52
N ALA A 497 14.49 -6.70 -18.19
CA ALA A 497 14.78 -6.03 -16.93
C ALA A 497 13.53 -5.74 -16.08
N TYR A 498 12.53 -6.62 -16.09
CA TYR A 498 11.55 -6.64 -15.01
C TYR A 498 12.24 -7.23 -13.75
N PRO A 499 12.54 -6.44 -12.70
CA PRO A 499 13.31 -6.95 -11.58
C PRO A 499 12.45 -7.92 -10.77
N ALA A 500 13.01 -9.09 -10.41
CA ALA A 500 12.37 -10.07 -9.53
C ALA A 500 11.82 -9.45 -8.22
N ALA A 501 12.37 -8.31 -7.78
CA ALA A 501 11.89 -7.53 -6.64
C ALA A 501 10.53 -6.84 -6.86
N LYS A 502 10.22 -6.30 -8.05
CA LYS A 502 8.90 -5.73 -8.37
C LYS A 502 7.83 -6.83 -8.46
N LEU A 503 8.25 -8.01 -8.89
CA LEU A 503 7.42 -9.22 -8.98
C LEU A 503 7.24 -9.90 -7.59
N ALA A 504 8.17 -9.70 -6.66
CA ALA A 504 8.07 -10.15 -5.27
C ALA A 504 7.07 -9.34 -4.44
N VAL A 505 6.90 -8.04 -4.74
CA VAL A 505 5.86 -7.19 -4.13
C VAL A 505 4.46 -7.66 -4.53
N LEU A 506 4.25 -8.00 -5.81
CA LEU A 506 3.00 -8.63 -6.27
C LEU A 506 2.74 -9.98 -5.57
N ARG A 507 3.78 -10.79 -5.33
CA ARG A 507 3.68 -12.05 -4.57
C ARG A 507 3.32 -11.84 -3.09
N GLN A 508 3.81 -10.79 -2.43
CA GLN A 508 3.57 -10.57 -1.00
C GLN A 508 2.24 -9.88 -0.71
N VAL A 509 1.73 -9.05 -1.62
CA VAL A 509 0.54 -8.22 -1.38
C VAL A 509 -0.75 -8.84 -1.93
N ALA A 510 -0.70 -9.60 -3.04
CA ALA A 510 -1.91 -10.06 -3.74
C ALA A 510 -2.16 -11.59 -3.67
N ALA A 511 -1.12 -12.42 -3.52
CA ALA A 511 -1.21 -13.85 -3.83
C ALA A 511 -2.14 -14.72 -2.95
N PRO A 512 -2.41 -14.46 -1.65
CA PRO A 512 -3.29 -15.33 -0.86
C PRO A 512 -4.80 -15.16 -1.10
N HIS A 513 -5.23 -14.11 -1.82
CA HIS A 513 -6.64 -13.72 -1.87
C HIS A 513 -7.22 -13.54 -3.28
N VAL A 514 -6.39 -13.36 -4.31
CA VAL A 514 -6.88 -13.09 -5.68
C VAL A 514 -7.42 -14.35 -6.36
N GLN A 515 -8.68 -14.30 -6.82
CA GLN A 515 -9.36 -15.38 -7.54
C GLN A 515 -9.48 -15.12 -9.06
N GLU A 516 -9.48 -13.84 -9.47
CA GLU A 516 -9.61 -13.41 -10.87
C GLU A 516 -8.46 -12.45 -11.24
N PHE A 517 -7.83 -12.67 -12.41
CA PHE A 517 -6.69 -11.87 -12.86
C PHE A 517 -6.85 -11.43 -14.33
N VAL A 518 -6.69 -10.13 -14.60
CA VAL A 518 -6.83 -9.53 -15.93
C VAL A 518 -5.51 -8.87 -16.35
N VAL A 519 -5.02 -9.20 -17.54
CA VAL A 519 -3.83 -8.62 -18.17
C VAL A 519 -4.23 -7.92 -19.46
N CYS A 520 -4.12 -6.59 -19.49
CA CYS A 520 -4.45 -5.76 -20.65
C CYS A 520 -3.19 -5.10 -21.23
N GLY A 521 -3.10 -5.03 -22.56
CA GLY A 521 -2.01 -4.35 -23.27
C GLY A 521 -2.46 -3.74 -24.58
N ASP A 522 -2.41 -2.40 -24.69
CA ASP A 522 -2.75 -1.59 -25.85
C ASP A 522 -1.44 -1.19 -26.59
N TYR A 523 -1.17 -1.73 -27.78
CA TYR A 523 0.12 -1.60 -28.44
C TYR A 523 0.03 -1.45 -29.97
N GLY A 524 0.32 -0.25 -30.48
CA GLY A 524 0.42 0.02 -31.92
C GLY A 524 1.55 -0.74 -32.66
N GLU A 525 1.26 -1.04 -33.93
CA GLU A 525 1.85 -1.99 -34.91
C GLU A 525 3.36 -2.29 -34.97
N ARG A 526 4.27 -1.63 -34.26
CA ARG A 526 5.71 -1.93 -34.42
C ARG A 526 6.47 -1.84 -33.11
N SER A 527 6.86 -3.01 -32.60
CA SER A 527 8.11 -3.31 -31.87
C SER A 527 7.98 -4.03 -30.52
N TRP A 528 7.32 -5.20 -30.42
CA TRP A 528 7.56 -6.17 -29.34
C TRP A 528 7.22 -7.59 -29.82
N ASP A 529 8.21 -8.48 -29.95
CA ASP A 529 7.93 -9.87 -30.39
C ASP A 529 7.32 -10.76 -29.30
N ARG A 530 7.35 -10.40 -28.00
CA ARG A 530 6.82 -11.26 -26.89
C ARG A 530 6.48 -10.47 -25.61
N PRO A 531 5.34 -10.73 -24.94
CA PRO A 531 5.17 -10.37 -23.52
C PRO A 531 6.18 -11.14 -22.64
N PRO A 532 6.59 -10.62 -21.46
CA PRO A 532 7.58 -11.31 -20.64
C PRO A 532 7.00 -12.61 -20.04
N ALA A 533 7.44 -13.76 -20.55
CA ALA A 533 7.18 -15.10 -19.99
C ALA A 533 7.41 -15.20 -18.46
N SER A 534 8.26 -14.34 -17.91
CA SER A 534 8.56 -14.21 -16.49
C SER A 534 7.39 -13.66 -15.65
N PHE A 535 6.51 -12.85 -16.24
CA PHE A 535 5.35 -12.27 -15.56
C PHE A 535 4.25 -13.31 -15.33
N LEU A 536 3.87 -14.02 -16.39
CA LEU A 536 2.84 -15.07 -16.32
C LEU A 536 3.27 -16.24 -15.41
N ARG A 537 4.58 -16.49 -15.20
CA ARG A 537 5.11 -17.50 -14.26
C ARG A 537 4.75 -17.28 -12.79
N LEU A 538 4.19 -16.12 -12.46
CA LEU A 538 3.90 -15.67 -11.09
C LEU A 538 2.43 -15.82 -10.70
N LEU A 539 1.56 -16.21 -11.62
CA LEU A 539 0.15 -16.46 -11.33
C LEU A 539 0.02 -17.52 -10.22
N PRO A 540 -0.87 -17.32 -9.22
CA PRO A 540 -1.09 -18.29 -8.16
C PRO A 540 -1.73 -19.56 -8.74
N SER A 541 -1.37 -20.73 -8.22
CA SER A 541 -1.95 -22.00 -8.69
C SER A 541 -3.46 -22.12 -8.40
N SER A 542 -3.96 -21.36 -7.43
CA SER A 542 -5.38 -21.30 -7.03
C SER A 542 -6.20 -20.30 -7.85
N LEU A 543 -5.67 -19.80 -8.97
CA LEU A 543 -6.37 -18.83 -9.80
C LEU A 543 -7.58 -19.49 -10.49
N VAL A 544 -8.74 -18.85 -10.39
CA VAL A 544 -10.01 -19.38 -10.92
C VAL A 544 -10.36 -18.77 -12.27
N ALA A 545 -9.98 -17.51 -12.53
CA ALA A 545 -10.17 -16.86 -13.82
C ALA A 545 -8.92 -16.10 -14.30
N LEU A 546 -8.60 -16.22 -15.59
CA LEU A 546 -7.49 -15.55 -16.25
C LEU A 546 -7.93 -14.91 -17.57
N GLU A 547 -7.70 -13.61 -17.71
CA GLU A 547 -7.93 -12.87 -18.94
C GLU A 547 -6.62 -12.26 -19.45
N VAL A 548 -6.28 -12.51 -20.72
CA VAL A 548 -5.06 -12.05 -21.38
C VAL A 548 -5.44 -11.42 -22.71
N ARG A 549 -5.27 -10.10 -22.84
CA ARG A 549 -5.51 -9.34 -24.08
C ARG A 549 -4.21 -8.72 -24.58
N LEU A 550 -3.80 -9.04 -25.80
CA LEU A 550 -2.52 -8.64 -26.40
C LEU A 550 -2.71 -8.18 -27.87
N ASP A 551 -2.26 -6.98 -28.23
CA ASP A 551 -2.21 -6.53 -29.64
C ASP A 551 -1.03 -7.15 -30.44
N GLY A 552 -0.77 -8.46 -30.29
CA GLY A 552 0.38 -9.13 -30.91
C GLY A 552 0.39 -10.66 -30.72
N ALA A 553 1.45 -11.34 -31.19
CA ALA A 553 1.58 -12.79 -31.04
C ALA A 553 1.69 -13.19 -29.56
N MET A 554 0.86 -14.14 -29.14
CA MET A 554 0.88 -14.68 -27.80
C MET A 554 2.15 -15.55 -27.59
N PRO A 555 2.84 -15.44 -26.45
CA PRO A 555 4.13 -16.11 -26.27
C PRO A 555 3.94 -17.62 -26.00
N PRO A 556 4.83 -18.49 -26.52
CA PRO A 556 4.80 -19.94 -26.22
C PRO A 556 4.83 -20.28 -24.73
N ALA A 557 5.47 -19.43 -23.93
CA ALA A 557 5.49 -19.61 -22.48
C ALA A 557 4.10 -19.47 -21.81
N ALA A 558 3.13 -18.81 -22.45
CA ALA A 558 1.77 -18.74 -21.92
C ALA A 558 1.10 -20.12 -21.92
N ALA A 559 1.27 -20.90 -22.99
CA ALA A 559 0.79 -22.28 -23.07
C ALA A 559 1.43 -23.15 -21.97
N GLN A 560 2.75 -23.05 -21.78
CA GLN A 560 3.47 -23.78 -20.72
C GLN A 560 2.96 -23.50 -19.30
N LEU A 561 2.29 -22.37 -19.08
CA LEU A 561 1.83 -21.96 -17.76
C LEU A 561 0.44 -22.44 -17.41
N LEU A 562 -0.39 -22.75 -18.40
CA LEU A 562 -1.72 -23.33 -18.18
C LEU A 562 -1.60 -24.66 -17.42
N HIS A 563 -0.53 -25.44 -17.66
CA HIS A 563 -0.20 -26.66 -16.90
C HIS A 563 -0.03 -26.45 -15.39
N ARG A 564 0.17 -25.22 -14.92
CA ARG A 564 0.42 -24.88 -13.50
C ARG A 564 -0.79 -24.27 -12.80
N LEU A 565 -1.93 -24.14 -13.49
CA LEU A 565 -3.16 -23.53 -12.98
C LEU A 565 -4.29 -24.59 -12.93
N PRO A 566 -4.20 -25.57 -12.02
CA PRO A 566 -5.15 -26.70 -11.98
C PRO A 566 -6.58 -26.29 -11.60
N ASP A 567 -6.75 -25.16 -10.91
CA ASP A 567 -8.05 -24.67 -10.41
C ASP A 567 -8.71 -23.66 -11.37
N LEU A 568 -8.13 -23.44 -12.55
CA LEU A 568 -8.62 -22.46 -13.53
C LEU A 568 -9.94 -22.93 -14.14
N ARG A 569 -10.99 -22.12 -13.98
CA ARG A 569 -12.35 -22.35 -14.51
C ARG A 569 -12.73 -21.44 -15.65
N SER A 570 -12.12 -20.27 -15.77
CA SER A 570 -12.37 -19.31 -16.83
C SER A 570 -11.07 -18.80 -17.46
N LEU A 571 -10.98 -18.85 -18.79
CA LEU A 571 -9.80 -18.43 -19.55
C LEU A 571 -10.23 -17.59 -20.76
N CYS A 572 -9.75 -16.35 -20.84
CA CYS A 572 -9.91 -15.48 -22.00
C CYS A 572 -8.53 -15.15 -22.59
N LEU A 573 -8.33 -15.48 -23.86
CA LEU A 573 -7.10 -15.23 -24.61
C LEU A 573 -7.43 -14.42 -25.86
N GLN A 574 -6.89 -13.21 -25.99
CA GLN A 574 -7.05 -12.39 -27.19
C GLN A 574 -5.68 -11.95 -27.69
N GLY A 575 -5.40 -12.15 -28.98
CA GLY A 575 -4.27 -11.51 -29.66
C GLY A 575 -4.00 -11.98 -31.09
N TYR A 576 -2.98 -11.42 -31.74
CA TYR A 576 -2.77 -11.55 -33.20
C TYR A 576 -2.52 -12.99 -33.67
N THR A 577 -1.74 -13.77 -32.92
CA THR A 577 -1.40 -15.17 -33.26
C THR A 577 -1.30 -16.01 -31.98
N LEU A 578 -1.84 -17.23 -31.99
CA LEU A 578 -1.76 -18.15 -30.85
C LEU A 578 -0.51 -19.06 -30.90
N PRO A 579 -0.01 -19.54 -29.75
CA PRO A 579 1.11 -20.47 -29.72
C PRO A 579 0.76 -21.82 -30.35
N LYS A 580 1.71 -22.44 -31.06
CA LYS A 580 1.52 -23.76 -31.71
C LYS A 580 1.28 -24.91 -30.72
N ASP A 581 1.68 -24.73 -29.47
CA ASP A 581 1.56 -25.68 -28.35
C ASP A 581 0.35 -25.40 -27.44
N LEU A 582 -0.48 -24.40 -27.78
CA LEU A 582 -1.72 -24.12 -27.07
C LEU A 582 -2.69 -25.32 -27.04
N PRO A 583 -2.91 -26.12 -28.11
CA PRO A 583 -3.81 -27.27 -28.04
C PRO A 583 -3.43 -28.25 -26.92
N GLU A 584 -2.15 -28.60 -26.81
CA GLU A 584 -1.64 -29.50 -25.75
C GLU A 584 -1.78 -28.89 -24.36
N ALA A 585 -1.62 -27.57 -24.23
CA ALA A 585 -1.78 -26.86 -22.97
C ALA A 585 -3.24 -26.81 -22.51
N LEU A 586 -4.19 -26.59 -23.43
CA LEU A 586 -5.62 -26.60 -23.13
C LEU A 586 -6.06 -27.96 -22.57
N GLN A 587 -5.57 -29.08 -23.12
CA GLN A 587 -5.90 -30.43 -22.63
C GLN A 587 -5.59 -30.65 -21.14
N CYS A 588 -4.71 -29.84 -20.55
CA CYS A 588 -4.38 -29.92 -19.13
C CYS A 588 -5.36 -29.17 -18.22
N LEU A 589 -6.26 -28.36 -18.78
CA LEU A 589 -7.26 -27.59 -18.05
C LEU A 589 -8.57 -28.38 -17.93
N THR A 590 -8.54 -29.49 -17.20
CA THR A 590 -9.69 -30.42 -17.11
C THR A 590 -10.91 -29.85 -16.38
N GLN A 591 -10.79 -28.70 -15.70
CA GLN A 591 -11.86 -28.03 -14.96
C GLN A 591 -12.33 -26.73 -15.63
N LEU A 592 -11.90 -26.45 -16.86
CA LEU A 592 -12.25 -25.21 -17.55
C LEU A 592 -13.74 -25.22 -17.94
N GLU A 593 -14.51 -24.31 -17.34
CA GLU A 593 -15.95 -24.13 -17.59
C GLU A 593 -16.19 -23.09 -18.69
N GLN A 594 -15.34 -22.05 -18.77
CA GLN A 594 -15.46 -20.96 -19.75
C GLN A 594 -14.14 -20.77 -20.51
N LEU A 595 -14.24 -20.68 -21.84
CA LEU A 595 -13.11 -20.39 -22.72
C LEU A 595 -13.49 -19.33 -23.74
N GLU A 596 -12.70 -18.26 -23.80
CA GLU A 596 -12.77 -17.24 -24.84
C GLU A 596 -11.42 -17.14 -25.56
N ILE A 597 -11.45 -17.20 -26.89
CA ILE A 597 -10.26 -17.12 -27.74
C ILE A 597 -10.50 -16.11 -28.86
N GLY A 598 -9.67 -15.08 -29.00
CA GLY A 598 -9.65 -14.16 -30.12
C GLY A 598 -8.32 -14.17 -30.85
N VAL A 599 -8.34 -14.30 -32.19
CA VAL A 599 -7.16 -14.41 -33.07
C VAL A 599 -7.29 -13.55 -34.33
N GLU A 600 -6.25 -12.84 -34.74
CA GLU A 600 -6.29 -12.01 -35.97
C GLU A 600 -5.66 -12.66 -37.20
N GLU A 601 -4.59 -13.48 -37.08
CA GLU A 601 -4.01 -14.22 -38.23
C GLU A 601 -3.31 -15.54 -37.86
N CYS A 602 -3.30 -16.48 -38.83
CA CYS A 602 -2.46 -17.69 -38.90
C CYS A 602 -2.61 -18.70 -37.74
N PHE A 603 -3.55 -19.64 -37.90
CA PHE A 603 -3.79 -20.71 -36.93
C PHE A 603 -4.26 -22.00 -37.61
N ASP A 604 -3.95 -23.17 -37.02
CA ASP A 604 -4.51 -24.46 -37.41
C ASP A 604 -5.78 -24.70 -36.57
N PRO A 605 -6.96 -24.35 -37.09
CA PRO A 605 -8.17 -24.27 -36.30
C PRO A 605 -8.68 -25.66 -35.92
N ASP A 606 -8.53 -26.63 -36.81
CA ASP A 606 -8.96 -28.00 -36.58
C ASP A 606 -8.20 -28.61 -35.39
N ARG A 607 -6.91 -28.31 -35.26
CA ARG A 607 -6.08 -28.81 -34.16
C ARG A 607 -6.50 -28.26 -32.79
N VAL A 608 -6.84 -26.99 -32.68
CA VAL A 608 -7.32 -26.43 -31.39
C VAL A 608 -8.77 -26.79 -31.12
N MET A 609 -9.63 -26.83 -32.12
CA MET A 609 -11.00 -27.31 -31.93
C MET A 609 -11.01 -28.79 -31.48
N ALA A 610 -10.09 -29.62 -31.99
CA ALA A 610 -9.89 -30.99 -31.51
C ALA A 610 -9.38 -31.06 -30.06
N ALA A 611 -8.57 -30.09 -29.62
CA ALA A 611 -8.13 -30.01 -28.22
C ALA A 611 -9.25 -29.51 -27.29
N ILE A 612 -10.02 -28.50 -27.72
CA ILE A 612 -11.17 -27.98 -26.97
C ILE A 612 -12.26 -29.06 -26.85
N ALA A 613 -12.49 -29.88 -27.87
CA ALA A 613 -13.45 -31.00 -27.82
C ALA A 613 -13.13 -32.04 -26.74
N GLN A 614 -11.88 -32.08 -26.26
CA GLN A 614 -11.47 -32.97 -25.18
C GLN A 614 -11.67 -32.36 -23.79
N LEU A 615 -12.04 -31.07 -23.70
CA LEU A 615 -12.39 -30.38 -22.45
C LEU A 615 -13.80 -30.82 -22.00
N GLY A 616 -13.87 -31.92 -21.26
CA GLY A 616 -15.14 -32.50 -20.81
C GLY A 616 -15.96 -31.67 -19.81
N SER A 617 -15.46 -30.52 -19.37
CA SER A 617 -16.09 -29.60 -18.40
C SER A 617 -16.57 -28.27 -18.99
N LEU A 618 -16.30 -28.02 -20.28
CA LEU A 618 -16.57 -26.73 -20.90
C LEU A 618 -18.07 -26.49 -21.12
N THR A 619 -18.61 -25.44 -20.50
CA THR A 619 -20.02 -25.03 -20.61
C THR A 619 -20.20 -23.78 -21.48
N GLN A 620 -19.16 -22.94 -21.62
CA GLN A 620 -19.17 -21.77 -22.50
C GLN A 620 -17.92 -21.67 -23.37
N LEU A 621 -18.12 -21.43 -24.66
CA LEU A 621 -17.03 -21.24 -25.62
C LEU A 621 -17.33 -20.06 -26.54
N LEU A 622 -16.38 -19.12 -26.60
CA LEU A 622 -16.42 -17.96 -27.46
C LEU A 622 -15.15 -17.90 -28.32
N VAL A 623 -15.30 -17.87 -29.64
CA VAL A 623 -14.16 -17.81 -30.57
C VAL A 623 -14.33 -16.62 -31.52
N PHE A 624 -13.33 -15.75 -31.58
CA PHE A 624 -13.22 -14.64 -32.53
C PHE A 624 -12.06 -14.88 -33.48
N THR A 625 -12.29 -14.72 -34.78
CA THR A 625 -11.21 -14.74 -35.79
C THR A 625 -11.35 -13.59 -36.78
N GLU A 626 -10.26 -12.86 -37.03
CA GLU A 626 -10.16 -11.99 -38.21
C GLU A 626 -9.43 -12.74 -39.35
N GLY A 627 -9.83 -12.52 -40.61
CA GLY A 627 -9.12 -13.05 -41.78
C GLY A 627 -9.73 -14.27 -42.48
N SER A 628 -9.20 -14.60 -43.66
CA SER A 628 -9.76 -15.53 -44.67
C SER A 628 -9.67 -17.03 -44.33
N ALA A 629 -9.50 -17.40 -43.06
CA ALA A 629 -9.39 -18.80 -42.66
C ALA A 629 -10.77 -19.47 -42.67
N HIS A 630 -10.94 -20.50 -43.51
CA HIS A 630 -12.15 -21.32 -43.58
C HIS A 630 -12.27 -22.23 -42.33
N LEU A 631 -12.74 -21.66 -41.23
CA LEU A 631 -13.07 -22.41 -40.02
C LEU A 631 -14.41 -23.13 -40.19
N ARG A 632 -14.42 -24.46 -40.03
CA ARG A 632 -15.67 -25.23 -39.91
C ARG A 632 -16.08 -25.30 -38.44
N PRO A 633 -17.32 -24.95 -38.06
CA PRO A 633 -17.81 -25.18 -36.71
C PRO A 633 -17.80 -26.70 -36.42
N PRO A 634 -17.44 -27.13 -35.20
CA PRO A 634 -17.39 -28.53 -34.86
C PRO A 634 -18.81 -29.13 -34.81
N ALA A 635 -18.92 -30.44 -35.02
CA ALA A 635 -20.19 -31.13 -34.88
C ALA A 635 -20.72 -31.00 -33.42
N PRO A 636 -22.02 -30.71 -33.20
CA PRO A 636 -22.59 -30.56 -31.85
C PRO A 636 -22.33 -31.77 -30.92
N ALA A 637 -22.20 -32.96 -31.49
CA ALA A 637 -21.88 -34.19 -30.77
C ALA A 637 -20.49 -34.18 -30.10
N ALA A 638 -19.57 -33.31 -30.54
CA ALA A 638 -18.24 -33.18 -29.96
C ALA A 638 -18.22 -32.38 -28.64
N PHE A 639 -19.33 -31.70 -28.29
CA PHE A 639 -19.41 -30.80 -27.13
C PHE A 639 -20.70 -31.02 -26.32
N PRO A 640 -20.84 -32.18 -25.64
CA PRO A 640 -22.11 -32.61 -25.05
C PRO A 640 -22.61 -31.77 -23.87
N ARG A 641 -21.77 -30.90 -23.29
CA ARG A 641 -22.08 -30.05 -22.12
C ARG A 641 -22.08 -28.56 -22.42
N LEU A 642 -21.90 -28.18 -23.68
CA LEU A 642 -21.80 -26.78 -24.07
C LEU A 642 -23.19 -26.14 -24.05
N GLU A 643 -23.38 -25.17 -23.15
CA GLU A 643 -24.64 -24.44 -22.96
C GLU A 643 -24.67 -23.16 -23.81
N ALA A 644 -23.50 -22.58 -24.10
CA ALA A 644 -23.36 -21.40 -24.94
C ALA A 644 -22.14 -21.50 -25.88
N PHE A 645 -22.37 -21.30 -27.17
CA PHE A 645 -21.32 -21.18 -28.20
C PHE A 645 -21.52 -19.89 -28.99
N LYS A 646 -20.47 -19.09 -29.10
CA LYS A 646 -20.46 -17.88 -29.93
C LYS A 646 -19.23 -17.90 -30.83
N PHE A 647 -19.45 -17.68 -32.12
CA PHE A 647 -18.39 -17.66 -33.12
C PHE A 647 -18.50 -16.39 -33.96
N TYR A 648 -17.41 -15.64 -34.07
CA TYR A 648 -17.34 -14.39 -34.83
C TYR A 648 -16.21 -14.50 -35.85
N SER A 649 -16.52 -14.35 -37.14
CA SER A 649 -15.53 -14.28 -38.22
C SER A 649 -15.65 -12.93 -38.93
N VAL A 650 -14.55 -12.15 -38.95
CA VAL A 650 -14.46 -10.91 -39.72
C VAL A 650 -13.84 -11.24 -41.06
N CYS A 651 -14.65 -11.26 -42.11
CA CYS A 651 -14.19 -11.45 -43.50
C CYS A 651 -14.55 -10.20 -44.31
N GLN A 652 -13.57 -9.60 -45.00
CA GLN A 652 -13.85 -8.61 -46.04
C GLN A 652 -14.41 -9.31 -47.28
N TRP A 653 -15.73 -9.30 -47.46
CA TRP A 653 -16.38 -9.89 -48.65
C TRP A 653 -16.63 -8.81 -49.71
N THR A 654 -16.00 -8.94 -50.88
CA THR A 654 -16.42 -8.20 -52.09
C THR A 654 -17.50 -8.98 -52.85
N PRO A 655 -18.50 -8.32 -53.49
CA PRO A 655 -19.59 -8.98 -54.23
C PRO A 655 -19.13 -10.03 -55.27
N ALA A 656 -17.97 -9.82 -55.91
CA ALA A 656 -17.42 -10.73 -56.91
C ALA A 656 -16.95 -12.09 -56.35
N LYS A 657 -16.71 -12.23 -55.03
CA LYS A 657 -16.28 -13.48 -54.39
C LYS A 657 -17.46 -14.33 -53.88
N LEU A 658 -18.68 -13.79 -53.86
CA LEU A 658 -19.90 -14.49 -53.40
C LEU A 658 -20.41 -15.53 -54.40
N ALA A 659 -20.10 -15.41 -55.69
CA ALA A 659 -20.59 -16.33 -56.73
C ALA A 659 -19.91 -17.71 -56.75
N GLY A 660 -18.82 -17.90 -55.99
CA GLY A 660 -17.96 -19.09 -56.09
C GLY A 660 -17.93 -20.03 -54.88
N VAL A 661 -18.56 -19.68 -53.75
CA VAL A 661 -18.50 -20.50 -52.53
C VAL A 661 -19.76 -21.38 -52.43
N LEU A 662 -19.67 -22.55 -53.04
CA LEU A 662 -20.60 -23.67 -52.81
C LEU A 662 -20.61 -24.02 -51.31
N PHE A 663 -21.76 -23.77 -50.67
CA PHE A 663 -22.28 -24.35 -49.43
C PHE A 663 -21.26 -24.86 -48.39
N GLY A 664 -21.09 -24.08 -47.32
CA GLY A 664 -20.40 -24.48 -46.09
C GLY A 664 -21.03 -23.86 -44.85
N SER A 665 -22.33 -24.07 -44.67
CA SER A 665 -23.12 -23.96 -43.43
C SER A 665 -22.49 -23.28 -42.21
N CYS A 666 -22.90 -22.04 -41.93
CA CYS A 666 -22.88 -21.46 -40.58
C CYS A 666 -23.96 -22.18 -39.74
N PHE A 667 -23.58 -23.19 -38.97
CA PHE A 667 -24.48 -23.79 -37.97
C PHE A 667 -24.20 -23.17 -36.60
N LEU A 668 -25.21 -22.47 -36.07
CA LEU A 668 -25.38 -22.27 -34.63
C LEU A 668 -26.29 -23.40 -34.12
N GLY A 669 -25.81 -24.15 -33.13
CA GLY A 669 -26.64 -25.13 -32.42
C GLY A 669 -27.76 -24.44 -31.63
N PRO A 670 -28.85 -25.15 -31.30
CA PRO A 670 -30.05 -24.56 -30.73
C PRO A 670 -29.79 -23.97 -29.34
N ALA A 671 -29.82 -22.65 -29.20
CA ALA A 671 -29.96 -22.01 -27.89
C ALA A 671 -31.45 -22.09 -27.48
N GLN A 672 -31.74 -22.65 -26.31
CA GLN A 672 -33.10 -22.62 -25.74
C GLN A 672 -33.25 -21.37 -24.87
N PHE A 673 -34.20 -20.51 -25.23
CA PHE A 673 -34.74 -19.50 -24.31
C PHE A 673 -36.22 -19.85 -24.11
N GLY A 674 -36.59 -20.28 -22.90
CA GLY A 674 -37.96 -20.74 -22.61
C GLY A 674 -38.41 -22.02 -23.35
N GLY A 675 -37.47 -22.89 -23.76
CA GLY A 675 -37.79 -24.19 -24.36
C GLY A 675 -38.13 -24.18 -25.86
N LYS A 676 -37.81 -23.10 -26.60
CA LYS A 676 -37.90 -23.05 -28.07
C LYS A 676 -36.53 -22.73 -28.70
N PRO A 677 -36.17 -23.33 -29.84
CA PRO A 677 -34.87 -23.15 -30.48
C PRO A 677 -34.73 -21.75 -31.10
N LEU A 678 -33.68 -21.01 -30.72
CA LEU A 678 -33.28 -19.74 -31.33
C LEU A 678 -32.17 -19.96 -32.36
N THR A 679 -32.36 -19.42 -33.56
CA THR A 679 -31.29 -19.26 -34.56
C THR A 679 -30.80 -17.81 -34.51
N CYS A 680 -29.56 -17.59 -34.07
CA CYS A 680 -28.90 -16.28 -34.01
C CYS A 680 -28.01 -16.09 -35.24
N PHE A 681 -27.77 -14.86 -35.70
CA PHE A 681 -26.80 -14.56 -36.77
C PHE A 681 -26.04 -13.27 -36.42
N ALA A 682 -24.73 -13.23 -36.64
CA ALA A 682 -23.90 -12.05 -36.40
C ALA A 682 -23.13 -11.68 -37.69
N LEU A 683 -23.14 -10.40 -38.05
CA LEU A 683 -22.50 -9.82 -39.23
C LEU A 683 -21.61 -8.65 -38.80
N SER A 684 -20.38 -8.60 -39.31
CA SER A 684 -19.45 -7.51 -39.03
C SER A 684 -18.65 -7.10 -40.27
N GLY A 685 -18.41 -5.80 -40.45
CA GLY A 685 -17.42 -5.27 -41.40
C GLY A 685 -17.80 -5.36 -42.88
N VAL A 686 -19.08 -5.14 -43.22
CA VAL A 686 -19.55 -5.11 -44.61
C VAL A 686 -19.63 -3.66 -45.08
N GLU A 687 -18.72 -3.29 -45.98
CA GLU A 687 -18.78 -2.03 -46.71
C GLU A 687 -19.74 -2.21 -47.90
N ASP A 688 -20.81 -1.42 -47.92
CA ASP A 688 -21.80 -1.33 -49.00
C ASP A 688 -22.65 -2.60 -49.25
N CYS A 689 -23.61 -2.87 -48.36
CA CYS A 689 -24.64 -3.88 -48.60
C CYS A 689 -25.68 -3.37 -49.62
N GLU A 690 -25.48 -3.58 -50.92
CA GLU A 690 -26.52 -3.29 -51.93
C GLU A 690 -27.84 -4.05 -51.64
N SER A 691 -27.81 -5.19 -50.94
CA SER A 691 -29.01 -5.87 -50.42
C SER A 691 -28.72 -6.81 -49.23
N LEU A 692 -29.11 -6.39 -48.01
CA LEU A 692 -29.12 -7.26 -46.82
C LEU A 692 -30.11 -8.43 -47.00
N ALA A 693 -31.18 -8.20 -47.77
CA ALA A 693 -32.17 -9.21 -48.13
C ALA A 693 -31.55 -10.37 -48.92
N ALA A 694 -30.77 -10.09 -49.96
CA ALA A 694 -30.11 -11.12 -50.77
C ALA A 694 -29.12 -11.95 -49.93
N PHE A 695 -28.42 -11.30 -48.99
CA PHE A 695 -27.53 -11.99 -48.06
C PHE A 695 -28.29 -12.93 -47.12
N LEU A 696 -29.35 -12.44 -46.45
CA LEU A 696 -30.14 -13.25 -45.53
C LEU A 696 -30.91 -14.37 -46.24
N ASP A 697 -31.36 -14.17 -47.48
CA ASP A 697 -32.00 -15.22 -48.28
C ASP A 697 -31.02 -16.30 -48.73
N ALA A 698 -29.75 -15.96 -48.97
CA ALA A 698 -28.69 -16.92 -49.26
C ALA A 698 -28.17 -17.64 -48.00
N ALA A 699 -28.09 -16.94 -46.86
CA ALA A 699 -27.46 -17.44 -45.63
C ALA A 699 -28.44 -18.17 -44.68
N VAL A 700 -29.73 -17.84 -44.70
CA VAL A 700 -30.75 -18.42 -43.81
C VAL A 700 -31.64 -19.39 -44.60
N PRO A 701 -31.65 -20.69 -44.30
CA PRO A 701 -32.53 -21.65 -44.97
C PRO A 701 -34.00 -21.21 -44.95
N PRO A 702 -34.82 -21.45 -45.99
CA PRO A 702 -36.25 -21.12 -45.99
C PRO A 702 -37.04 -21.69 -44.80
N SER A 703 -36.55 -22.79 -44.23
CA SER A 703 -37.13 -23.47 -43.06
C SER A 703 -36.67 -22.93 -41.70
N ALA A 704 -35.65 -22.07 -41.66
CA ALA A 704 -35.08 -21.54 -40.41
C ALA A 704 -35.72 -20.20 -40.02
N ASN A 705 -36.05 -20.06 -38.74
CA ASN A 705 -36.66 -18.85 -38.19
C ASN A 705 -35.57 -17.98 -37.56
N LEU A 706 -35.27 -16.83 -38.18
CA LEU A 706 -34.29 -15.87 -37.70
C LEU A 706 -34.87 -15.08 -36.52
N GLN A 707 -34.35 -15.31 -35.31
CA GLN A 707 -34.90 -14.72 -34.09
C GLN A 707 -33.96 -13.71 -33.42
N ALA A 708 -32.66 -13.77 -33.70
CA ALA A 708 -31.68 -12.79 -33.24
C ALA A 708 -30.68 -12.42 -34.34
N LEU A 709 -30.35 -11.14 -34.45
CA LEU A 709 -29.42 -10.58 -35.45
C LEU A 709 -28.52 -9.55 -34.78
N SER A 710 -27.21 -9.66 -34.97
CA SER A 710 -26.22 -8.68 -34.52
C SER A 710 -25.47 -8.13 -35.72
N LEU A 711 -25.48 -6.81 -35.91
CA LEU A 711 -24.77 -6.11 -36.99
C LEU A 711 -23.71 -5.21 -36.38
N SER A 712 -22.49 -5.27 -36.89
CA SER A 712 -21.38 -4.42 -36.43
C SER A 712 -20.65 -3.75 -37.59
N SER A 713 -20.42 -2.45 -37.53
CA SER A 713 -19.68 -1.69 -38.56
C SER A 713 -20.23 -1.91 -39.98
N VAL A 714 -21.57 -1.91 -40.11
CA VAL A 714 -22.29 -2.07 -41.39
C VAL A 714 -22.90 -0.73 -41.81
N GLU A 715 -22.77 -0.37 -43.09
CA GLU A 715 -23.55 0.70 -43.70
C GLU A 715 -24.88 0.14 -44.23
N LEU A 716 -25.99 0.58 -43.64
CA LEU A 716 -27.34 0.14 -44.03
C LEU A 716 -28.03 1.24 -44.84
N SER A 717 -28.73 0.84 -45.89
CA SER A 717 -29.62 1.72 -46.67
C SER A 717 -31.07 1.20 -46.62
N ALA A 718 -32.04 2.10 -46.74
CA ALA A 718 -33.46 1.74 -46.78
C ALA A 718 -33.77 0.77 -47.93
N ALA A 719 -33.09 0.93 -49.07
CA ALA A 719 -33.22 0.06 -50.23
C ALA A 719 -32.75 -1.38 -49.93
N ALA A 720 -31.69 -1.54 -49.13
CA ALA A 720 -31.14 -2.84 -48.76
C ALA A 720 -32.07 -3.65 -47.83
N LEU A 721 -32.96 -2.97 -47.10
CA LEU A 721 -33.92 -3.55 -46.15
C LEU A 721 -35.29 -3.82 -46.78
N GLN A 722 -35.63 -3.10 -47.85
CA GLN A 722 -36.93 -3.16 -48.48
C GLN A 722 -37.20 -4.57 -49.07
N GLY A 723 -38.27 -5.22 -48.62
CA GLY A 723 -38.63 -6.58 -49.06
C GLY A 723 -37.92 -7.72 -48.30
N CYS A 724 -37.12 -7.42 -47.27
CA CYS A 724 -36.42 -8.42 -46.47
C CYS A 724 -37.35 -9.18 -45.49
N THR A 725 -38.13 -10.13 -45.99
CA THR A 725 -39.12 -10.89 -45.19
C THR A 725 -38.52 -11.71 -44.06
N ARG A 726 -37.21 -12.00 -44.10
CA ARG A 726 -36.48 -12.75 -43.06
C ARG A 726 -36.37 -12.03 -41.73
N LEU A 727 -36.54 -10.71 -41.70
CA LEU A 727 -36.52 -9.91 -40.48
C LEU A 727 -37.86 -9.93 -39.72
N ASN A 728 -38.92 -10.46 -40.33
CA ASN A 728 -40.28 -10.41 -39.78
C ASN A 728 -40.45 -11.17 -38.45
N ALA A 729 -39.63 -12.19 -38.22
CA ALA A 729 -39.67 -13.02 -37.02
C ALA A 729 -38.60 -12.64 -35.98
N LEU A 730 -37.83 -11.58 -36.25
CA LEU A 730 -36.72 -11.15 -35.42
C LEU A 730 -37.23 -10.61 -34.08
N GLN A 731 -36.69 -11.14 -32.99
CA GLN A 731 -37.03 -10.74 -31.62
C GLN A 731 -35.93 -9.93 -30.95
N LEU A 732 -34.67 -10.17 -31.33
CA LEU A 732 -33.51 -9.44 -30.82
C LEU A 732 -32.68 -8.85 -31.97
N LEU A 733 -32.37 -7.56 -31.87
CA LEU A 733 -31.47 -6.87 -32.78
C LEU A 733 -30.39 -6.15 -31.99
N GLU A 734 -29.13 -6.37 -32.35
CA GLU A 734 -27.98 -5.66 -31.82
C GLU A 734 -27.30 -4.89 -32.95
N LEU A 735 -27.05 -3.59 -32.76
CA LEU A 735 -26.35 -2.74 -33.71
C LEU A 735 -25.12 -2.13 -33.02
N SER A 736 -23.94 -2.37 -33.57
CA SER A 736 -22.67 -1.85 -33.04
C SER A 736 -21.92 -1.04 -34.09
N ALA A 737 -21.59 0.23 -33.85
CA ALA A 737 -20.86 1.06 -34.82
C ALA A 737 -21.44 1.10 -36.27
N CYS A 738 -22.74 0.83 -36.44
CA CYS A 738 -23.43 0.86 -37.74
C CYS A 738 -23.78 2.30 -38.17
N ASN A 739 -23.83 2.54 -39.48
CA ASN A 739 -24.21 3.81 -40.09
C ASN A 739 -25.54 3.66 -40.85
N PHE A 740 -26.55 4.48 -40.52
CA PHE A 740 -27.85 4.47 -41.19
C PHE A 740 -28.59 5.81 -41.03
N ASP A 741 -29.37 6.19 -42.04
CA ASP A 741 -30.18 7.41 -42.05
C ASP A 741 -31.61 7.18 -41.50
N GLU A 742 -32.40 8.25 -41.43
CA GLU A 742 -33.78 8.20 -40.91
C GLU A 742 -34.72 7.33 -41.76
N ALA A 743 -34.55 7.34 -43.08
CA ALA A 743 -35.32 6.48 -43.99
C ALA A 743 -34.99 5.00 -43.77
N THR A 744 -33.71 4.69 -43.51
CA THR A 744 -33.21 3.34 -43.23
C THR A 744 -33.69 2.85 -41.87
N ALA A 745 -33.67 3.72 -40.86
CA ALA A 745 -34.22 3.43 -39.53
C ALA A 745 -35.72 3.07 -39.61
N ALA A 746 -36.50 3.85 -40.36
CA ALA A 746 -37.93 3.56 -40.58
C ALA A 746 -38.15 2.23 -41.33
N ALA A 747 -37.35 1.95 -42.36
CA ALA A 747 -37.41 0.70 -43.12
C ALA A 747 -37.02 -0.53 -42.27
N LEU A 748 -36.03 -0.40 -41.39
CA LEU A 748 -35.59 -1.43 -40.45
C LEU A 748 -36.71 -1.80 -39.48
N LEU A 749 -37.32 -0.80 -38.85
CA LEU A 749 -38.44 -1.02 -37.91
C LEU A 749 -39.66 -1.62 -38.61
N ALA A 750 -39.97 -1.17 -39.82
CA ALA A 750 -41.07 -1.73 -40.62
C ALA A 750 -40.84 -3.20 -41.00
N SER A 751 -39.57 -3.62 -41.10
CA SER A 751 -39.17 -5.00 -41.44
C SER A 751 -39.01 -5.91 -40.22
N THR A 752 -39.04 -5.39 -38.99
CA THR A 752 -38.91 -6.14 -37.73
C THR A 752 -40.14 -5.96 -36.81
N PRO A 753 -41.37 -6.31 -37.24
CA PRO A 753 -42.60 -6.08 -36.47
C PRO A 753 -42.71 -6.86 -35.15
N ARG A 754 -41.86 -7.87 -34.90
CA ARG A 754 -41.87 -8.71 -33.68
C ARG A 754 -40.67 -8.47 -32.76
N LEU A 755 -39.98 -7.35 -32.94
CA LEU A 755 -38.78 -7.03 -32.18
C LEU A 755 -39.14 -6.74 -30.72
N THR A 756 -38.62 -7.53 -29.79
CA THR A 756 -38.87 -7.38 -28.36
C THR A 756 -37.67 -6.81 -27.59
N SER A 757 -36.46 -6.92 -28.17
CA SER A 757 -35.22 -6.41 -27.58
C SER A 757 -34.33 -5.73 -28.61
N LEU A 758 -33.85 -4.53 -28.28
CA LEU A 758 -32.93 -3.76 -29.12
C LEU A 758 -31.72 -3.32 -28.29
N HIS A 759 -30.52 -3.59 -28.79
CA HIS A 759 -29.27 -3.19 -28.17
C HIS A 759 -28.45 -2.33 -29.14
N LEU A 760 -28.06 -1.13 -28.70
CA LEU A 760 -27.18 -0.23 -29.43
C LEU A 760 -25.85 -0.10 -28.68
N ALA A 761 -24.74 -0.45 -29.34
CA ALA A 761 -23.40 -0.46 -28.75
C ALA A 761 -22.39 0.37 -29.56
N GLY A 762 -21.48 1.08 -28.88
CA GLY A 762 -20.41 1.85 -29.50
C GLY A 762 -20.80 3.27 -29.95
N THR A 763 -19.81 4.05 -30.38
CA THR A 763 -20.00 5.42 -30.87
C THR A 763 -20.87 5.44 -32.12
N LEU A 764 -22.16 5.68 -31.95
CA LEU A 764 -22.96 6.35 -32.97
C LEU A 764 -22.21 7.64 -33.30
N ARG A 765 -21.65 7.76 -34.52
CA ARG A 765 -21.00 9.01 -34.92
C ARG A 765 -22.03 10.13 -34.74
N SER A 766 -21.68 11.12 -33.92
CA SER A 766 -22.57 12.10 -33.29
C SER A 766 -23.22 13.12 -34.24
N GLU A 767 -23.36 12.79 -35.53
CA GLU A 767 -23.90 13.67 -36.57
C GLU A 767 -25.06 13.04 -37.37
N LEU A 768 -25.63 11.91 -36.95
CA LEU A 768 -26.62 11.17 -37.73
C LEU A 768 -28.07 11.37 -37.22
N PRO A 769 -28.97 11.96 -38.04
CA PRO A 769 -30.39 12.17 -37.69
C PRO A 769 -31.20 10.88 -37.43
N GLY A 770 -30.80 9.74 -38.00
CA GLY A 770 -31.60 8.51 -38.01
C GLY A 770 -31.72 7.77 -36.67
N SER A 771 -30.74 7.90 -35.78
CA SER A 771 -30.75 7.22 -34.47
C SER A 771 -31.81 7.80 -33.51
N ALA A 772 -32.05 9.11 -33.57
CA ALA A 772 -33.09 9.79 -32.82
C ALA A 772 -34.50 9.44 -33.33
N ALA A 773 -34.63 9.26 -34.66
CA ALA A 773 -35.88 8.84 -35.28
C ALA A 773 -36.30 7.42 -34.84
N LEU A 774 -35.35 6.48 -34.77
CA LEU A 774 -35.59 5.11 -34.28
C LEU A 774 -36.13 5.09 -32.83
N LEU A 775 -35.63 5.99 -31.98
CA LEU A 775 -36.05 6.15 -30.57
C LEU A 775 -37.35 6.96 -30.40
N SER A 776 -37.83 7.61 -31.46
CA SER A 776 -39.02 8.48 -31.43
C SER A 776 -40.31 7.79 -31.91
N GLN A 777 -40.19 6.61 -32.53
CA GLN A 777 -41.33 5.83 -33.04
C GLN A 777 -41.88 4.90 -31.94
N PRO A 778 -43.21 4.77 -31.79
CA PRO A 778 -43.79 3.83 -30.83
C PRO A 778 -43.53 2.38 -31.27
N LEU A 779 -42.81 1.62 -30.45
CA LEU A 779 -42.52 0.20 -30.67
C LEU A 779 -43.31 -0.65 -29.67
N PRO A 780 -44.55 -1.05 -29.99
CA PRO A 780 -45.50 -1.59 -29.02
C PRO A 780 -45.11 -2.94 -28.42
N GLU A 781 -44.23 -3.72 -29.06
CA GLU A 781 -43.74 -5.00 -28.54
C GLU A 781 -42.30 -4.94 -27.98
N LEU A 782 -41.65 -3.77 -27.99
CA LEU A 782 -40.29 -3.62 -27.47
C LEU A 782 -40.33 -3.56 -25.93
N HIS A 783 -39.81 -4.60 -25.28
CA HIS A 783 -39.77 -4.70 -23.82
C HIS A 783 -38.46 -4.20 -23.22
N THR A 784 -37.36 -4.29 -23.98
CA THR A 784 -36.01 -3.98 -23.48
C THR A 784 -35.23 -3.15 -24.48
N LEU A 785 -34.70 -2.00 -24.04
CA LEU A 785 -33.77 -1.16 -24.78
C LEU A 785 -32.48 -1.01 -23.96
N ARG A 786 -31.33 -1.33 -24.57
CA ARG A 786 -30.01 -1.23 -23.93
C ARG A 786 -29.08 -0.31 -24.73
N LEU A 787 -28.43 0.63 -24.05
CA LEU A 787 -27.48 1.59 -24.63
C LEU A 787 -26.12 1.44 -23.95
N SER A 788 -25.03 1.32 -24.72
CA SER A 788 -23.67 1.15 -24.19
C SER A 788 -22.65 1.97 -24.98
N GLU A 789 -21.83 2.76 -24.27
CA GLU A 789 -20.73 3.62 -24.77
C GLU A 789 -21.09 4.85 -25.63
N TYR A 790 -21.77 5.85 -25.04
CA TYR A 790 -21.96 7.17 -25.67
C TYR A 790 -20.78 8.12 -25.34
N ARG A 791 -19.95 8.44 -26.35
CA ARG A 791 -18.93 9.51 -26.26
C ARG A 791 -19.30 10.65 -27.24
N HIS A 792 -19.76 11.75 -26.68
CA HIS A 792 -19.99 13.09 -27.27
C HIS A 792 -21.35 13.39 -27.94
N SER A 793 -21.92 14.50 -27.44
CA SER A 793 -23.03 15.36 -27.91
C SER A 793 -24.36 14.71 -28.31
N LEU A 794 -25.34 14.83 -27.40
CA LEU A 794 -26.77 14.97 -27.71
C LEU A 794 -27.14 16.46 -27.58
N PRO A 795 -26.99 17.33 -28.60
CA PRO A 795 -27.33 18.74 -28.45
C PRO A 795 -28.61 19.06 -29.23
N SER A 796 -29.68 19.42 -28.51
CA SER A 796 -30.47 20.64 -28.73
C SER A 796 -31.90 20.57 -28.18
N GLN A 797 -32.49 19.38 -27.96
CA GLN A 797 -33.86 19.28 -27.42
C GLN A 797 -33.95 18.96 -25.90
N LEU A 798 -32.88 18.44 -25.27
CA LEU A 798 -32.84 18.23 -23.81
C LEU A 798 -32.25 19.42 -23.02
N ALA A 799 -31.93 20.52 -23.70
CA ALA A 799 -31.32 21.72 -23.13
C ALA A 799 -32.22 22.56 -22.20
N GLN A 800 -33.35 22.02 -21.73
CA GLN A 800 -34.15 22.63 -20.66
C GLN A 800 -33.76 22.14 -19.24
N LEU A 801 -32.85 21.17 -19.10
CA LEU A 801 -32.32 20.72 -17.80
C LEU A 801 -31.01 21.42 -17.40
N THR A 802 -30.99 22.75 -17.50
CA THR A 802 -29.86 23.56 -17.00
C THR A 802 -29.90 23.63 -15.48
N ASN A 803 -29.25 22.69 -14.79
CA ASN A 803 -28.83 22.91 -13.39
C ASN A 803 -27.72 21.99 -12.85
N LEU A 804 -27.10 21.11 -13.65
CA LEU A 804 -26.08 20.19 -13.13
C LEU A 804 -24.71 20.84 -12.80
N ARG A 805 -24.40 22.03 -13.33
CA ARG A 805 -23.16 22.76 -12.96
C ARG A 805 -23.24 23.54 -11.64
N ARG A 806 -24.42 23.68 -11.04
CA ARG A 806 -24.60 24.42 -9.77
C ARG A 806 -24.68 23.52 -8.54
N LEU A 807 -24.72 22.20 -8.71
CA LEU A 807 -24.90 21.23 -7.62
C LEU A 807 -23.69 21.13 -6.68
N VAL A 808 -22.47 21.30 -7.22
CA VAL A 808 -21.21 21.20 -6.44
C VAL A 808 -21.02 22.38 -5.47
N SER A 809 -21.79 23.47 -5.63
CA SER A 809 -21.71 24.67 -4.77
C SER A 809 -23.03 25.08 -4.12
N ALA A 810 -24.09 24.26 -4.19
CA ALA A 810 -25.44 24.63 -3.74
C ALA A 810 -25.74 24.16 -2.30
N SER A 811 -26.42 25.04 -1.55
CA SER A 811 -26.92 24.73 -0.21
C SER A 811 -27.97 23.60 -0.23
N SER A 812 -28.16 22.92 0.90
CA SER A 812 -29.03 21.74 1.03
C SER A 812 -30.49 22.00 0.61
N GLY A 813 -30.98 23.25 0.70
CA GLY A 813 -32.32 23.63 0.23
C GLY A 813 -32.47 23.72 -1.30
N GLN A 814 -31.38 24.04 -2.02
CA GLN A 814 -31.38 24.16 -3.49
C GLN A 814 -31.25 22.79 -4.18
N ARG A 815 -30.56 21.82 -3.56
CA ARG A 815 -30.48 20.42 -4.04
C ARG A 815 -31.85 19.75 -4.08
N ARG A 816 -32.70 19.97 -3.06
CA ARG A 816 -34.08 19.44 -3.00
C ARG A 816 -34.96 19.85 -4.18
N LYS A 817 -34.89 21.11 -4.62
CA LYS A 817 -35.66 21.62 -5.78
C LYS A 817 -35.22 20.99 -7.12
N LEU A 818 -33.95 20.61 -7.20
CA LEU A 818 -33.28 20.09 -8.39
C LEU A 818 -33.57 18.60 -8.60
N ILE A 819 -33.52 17.81 -7.53
CA ILE A 819 -33.91 16.40 -7.51
C ILE A 819 -35.42 16.26 -7.82
N GLY A 820 -36.25 17.19 -7.34
CA GLY A 820 -37.67 17.27 -7.70
C GLY A 820 -37.91 17.36 -9.22
N GLY A 821 -37.14 18.19 -9.94
CA GLY A 821 -37.29 18.33 -11.40
C GLY A 821 -36.85 17.12 -12.22
N LEU A 822 -35.86 16.35 -11.74
CA LEU A 822 -35.44 15.09 -12.37
C LEU A 822 -36.50 14.00 -12.21
N ARG A 823 -37.16 13.94 -11.04
CA ARG A 823 -38.29 13.02 -10.79
C ARG A 823 -39.51 13.37 -11.66
N GLU A 824 -39.82 14.66 -11.84
CA GLU A 824 -40.88 15.10 -12.77
C GLU A 824 -40.55 14.75 -14.23
N SER A 825 -39.28 14.89 -14.65
CA SER A 825 -38.85 14.55 -16.02
C SER A 825 -38.92 13.05 -16.31
N ARG A 826 -38.57 12.20 -15.33
CA ARG A 826 -38.75 10.74 -15.43
C ARG A 826 -40.23 10.39 -15.59
N LYS A 827 -41.07 10.97 -14.74
CA LYS A 827 -42.52 10.77 -14.78
C LYS A 827 -43.11 11.17 -16.14
N ALA A 828 -42.68 12.29 -16.71
CA ALA A 828 -43.10 12.72 -18.05
C ALA A 828 -42.64 11.77 -19.18
N LEU A 829 -41.51 11.08 -19.01
CA LEU A 829 -41.00 10.07 -19.95
C LEU A 829 -41.81 8.75 -19.85
N GLU A 830 -42.08 8.31 -18.62
CA GLU A 830 -42.89 7.11 -18.31
C GLU A 830 -44.38 7.31 -18.70
N GLU A 831 -44.91 8.53 -18.59
CA GLU A 831 -46.26 8.88 -19.06
C GLU A 831 -46.38 8.91 -20.60
N ARG A 832 -45.28 9.24 -21.31
CA ARG A 832 -45.22 9.27 -22.78
C ARG A 832 -45.01 7.90 -23.42
N LEU A 833 -44.48 6.93 -22.66
CA LEU A 833 -44.23 5.55 -23.10
C LEU A 833 -44.93 4.55 -22.14
N PRO A 834 -46.27 4.40 -22.24
CA PRO A 834 -47.03 3.62 -21.28
C PRO A 834 -46.59 2.14 -21.29
N GLY A 835 -46.09 1.64 -20.16
CA GLY A 835 -45.60 0.27 -20.00
C GLY A 835 -44.07 0.11 -20.03
N VAL A 836 -43.32 1.19 -20.26
CA VAL A 836 -41.85 1.20 -20.19
C VAL A 836 -41.40 1.70 -18.81
N ARG A 837 -40.58 0.91 -18.09
CA ARG A 837 -40.01 1.27 -16.78
C ARG A 837 -38.64 1.93 -16.97
N VAL A 838 -38.43 3.13 -16.42
CA VAL A 838 -37.12 3.80 -16.40
C VAL A 838 -36.54 3.66 -14.99
N GLU A 839 -35.38 3.02 -14.85
CA GLU A 839 -34.80 2.75 -13.52
C GLU A 839 -34.48 4.05 -12.73
N PRO A 840 -34.87 4.17 -11.44
CA PRO A 840 -34.55 5.34 -10.62
C PRO A 840 -33.07 5.43 -10.24
N PRO A 841 -32.55 6.64 -9.91
CA PRO A 841 -31.41 6.74 -9.01
C PRO A 841 -31.78 6.19 -7.60
N PRO A 842 -30.80 5.70 -6.81
CA PRO A 842 -31.05 4.94 -5.58
C PRO A 842 -31.96 5.67 -4.57
N ASP A 843 -32.92 4.94 -3.97
CA ASP A 843 -33.79 5.45 -2.92
C ASP A 843 -33.05 5.41 -1.56
N SER A 844 -32.73 6.58 -1.00
CA SER A 844 -32.42 6.74 0.42
C SER A 844 -33.36 7.77 1.04
N ASP A 845 -34.33 7.30 1.83
CA ASP A 845 -35.28 8.15 2.58
C ASP A 845 -34.64 8.84 3.82
N SER A 846 -33.31 8.88 3.92
CA SER A 846 -32.60 9.61 4.98
C SER A 846 -32.19 11.00 4.50
N ASP A 847 -32.78 12.02 5.13
CA ASP A 847 -32.67 13.46 4.80
C ASP A 847 -31.24 14.08 4.82
N ASP A 848 -30.17 13.32 5.05
CA ASP A 848 -28.81 13.88 5.25
C ASP A 848 -27.67 13.33 4.37
N GLU A 849 -27.91 12.42 3.42
CA GLU A 849 -26.83 11.92 2.55
C GLU A 849 -27.25 11.92 1.09
N TYR A 850 -27.06 13.06 0.43
CA TYR A 850 -26.78 13.07 -1.00
C TYR A 850 -25.41 13.69 -1.22
N SER A 851 -24.44 12.87 -1.63
CA SER A 851 -23.12 13.35 -2.00
C SER A 851 -23.22 14.24 -3.24
N SER A 852 -22.22 15.09 -3.50
CA SER A 852 -22.18 15.89 -4.73
C SER A 852 -22.04 15.06 -6.03
N GLU A 853 -21.85 13.74 -5.93
CA GLU A 853 -21.83 12.78 -7.05
C GLU A 853 -23.19 12.08 -7.29
N GLU A 854 -24.15 12.16 -6.36
CA GLU A 854 -25.55 11.77 -6.58
C GLU A 854 -26.39 12.97 -7.06
#